data_AF-A0A2T0S7E9-F1
#
_entry.id   AF-A0A2T0S7E9-F1
#
_cell.length_a   1.000
_cell.length_b   1.000
_cell.length_c   1.000
_cell.angle_alpha   90.00
_cell.angle_beta   90.00
_cell.angle_gamma   90.00
#
_symmetry.space_group_name_H-M   'P 1'
#
loop_
_entity.id
_entity.type
_entity.pdbx_description
1 polymer ?
#
loop_
_entity_poly.entity_id
_entity_poly.type
_entity_poly.pdbx_seq_one_letter_code
_entity_poly.pdbx_strand_id
1 'polypeptide(L)'
;MRALLIAALIAVTPTAYAATALDEAEAAQLSGGARWETEHPGYTGTGYVGGFTDGNRGTATATFAITSPSAADTTATLRYANGTGSTRTMSLIVNGVTRQFSLPPVGGWDAWGTVTQPLSLNAGANTVAVKYGTGDNGNINLDNLTVAQAPAPGPAGGELESAFLAGGATVGSDVAGFTGSGFVTNLNGGARVVRTVARTAAGTATTTLRFRNATGSARTLSVYANGLKQGQISLPAGDGWRTAQRDLPLRVGLNLLGYQVDAGDSGGVQLDNVAVAGSTPLAARGATVPYTTFEAEAGQTNGSVLAAGRTYTTEQAEASGRRAVRLTGTGQYVQVTLTKPANALTVRASIPDGSTTPLAVYANGTKVTDLALTSRYSWMYGAYPFTDGPGGANPHRFFDDARVLLPRTYPAGTVLKVQKDSTASAYVTVDLLETEEADAAYPAPGGYVSVTAYGATPNDNSDDTNAFRTAVSQGRGVYIPAGTFVLSGTVSVAGIDVRGAGIWRTVLSGLNRRGGFLVTGSNTTLGDFTLDGDVTTRDPDCCPGSDAAIEGDFGTGSLIHHVATNHAKVGLWVTGNTDGLYAAGLRIRNTMADGVNFTGNTRNSRLEQTTVRNTGDDCLAMWSWSATGTVRNTVFAFVSAALPILANTAGIYGGTDNRIEDSLFTDVVFQGSGVTVSSWHSANPFGGTTVVRRSTLTRTGSHSLDWGSDIGALWVYAEANDIAGAVLFQDLEVTDSSYQGLLLSWQKRVNNLTLDHVAFAGTGTLGMEFNSPGTGSFSYVTVSRTGGAALANNAGFTINRGPGNSGF
;
A
#
# COMPACT_ATOMS: atom_id res chain seq x y z
N MET A 1 45.82 -20.39 61.01
CA MET A 1 46.11 -19.39 59.96
C MET A 1 46.55 -20.14 58.70
N ARG A 2 45.63 -20.35 57.75
CA ARG A 2 45.91 -20.86 56.40
C ARG A 2 45.15 -19.94 55.45
N ALA A 3 45.88 -19.20 54.62
CA ALA A 3 45.32 -18.29 53.63
C ALA A 3 44.94 -19.08 52.37
N LEU A 4 43.74 -18.84 51.84
CA LEU A 4 43.25 -19.40 50.59
C LEU A 4 43.27 -18.28 49.52
N LEU A 5 43.98 -18.53 48.42
CA LEU A 5 44.01 -17.70 47.21
C LEU A 5 42.62 -17.68 46.55
N ILE A 6 42.13 -16.51 46.15
CA ILE A 6 41.03 -16.35 45.19
C ILE A 6 41.65 -15.75 43.91
N ALA A 7 41.59 -16.51 42.82
CA ALA A 7 41.90 -16.04 41.47
C ALA A 7 40.67 -15.31 40.90
N ALA A 8 40.82 -14.05 40.53
CA ALA A 8 39.79 -13.28 39.84
C ALA A 8 39.82 -13.62 38.34
N LEU A 9 38.73 -14.21 37.83
CA LEU A 9 38.50 -14.39 36.39
C LEU A 9 37.90 -13.08 35.85
N ILE A 10 38.64 -12.33 35.05
CA ILE A 10 38.11 -11.16 34.35
C ILE A 10 37.30 -11.66 33.15
N ALA A 11 35.98 -11.55 33.23
CA ALA A 11 35.10 -11.76 32.08
C ALA A 11 35.10 -10.52 31.19
N VAL A 12 35.56 -10.66 29.94
CA VAL A 12 35.43 -9.62 28.91
C VAL A 12 33.96 -9.58 28.50
N THR A 13 33.29 -8.48 28.80
CA THR A 13 31.90 -8.24 28.38
C THR A 13 31.87 -7.79 26.92
N PRO A 14 31.06 -8.41 26.04
CA PRO A 14 30.88 -7.96 24.67
C PRO A 14 30.21 -6.58 24.64
N THR A 15 30.74 -5.66 23.84
CA THR A 15 30.17 -4.34 23.59
C THR A 15 28.97 -4.44 22.63
N ALA A 16 27.87 -3.78 23.00
CA ALA A 16 26.69 -3.65 22.14
C ALA A 16 26.88 -2.53 21.09
N TYR A 17 26.32 -2.74 19.91
CA TYR A 17 26.64 -2.06 18.64
C TYR A 17 26.19 -0.60 18.51
N ALA A 18 27.08 0.26 18.00
CA ALA A 18 26.81 1.57 17.39
C ALA A 18 27.42 1.64 15.97
N ALA A 19 27.06 2.66 15.17
CA ALA A 19 27.16 2.73 13.70
C ALA A 19 28.55 2.61 13.04
N THR A 20 29.63 2.54 13.81
CA THR A 20 30.97 2.05 13.42
C THR A 20 31.63 1.63 14.73
N ALA A 21 31.91 0.35 14.91
CA ALA A 21 32.65 -0.11 16.09
C ALA A 21 34.15 0.05 15.80
N LEU A 22 34.76 1.01 16.47
CA LEU A 22 36.21 1.13 16.58
C LEU A 22 36.63 0.35 17.82
N ASP A 23 37.37 -0.73 17.61
CA ASP A 23 37.91 -1.58 18.68
C ASP A 23 39.38 -1.22 18.89
N GLU A 24 39.66 -0.56 20.02
CA GLU A 24 41.02 -0.21 20.42
C GLU A 24 41.84 -1.49 20.67
N ALA A 25 43.06 -1.56 20.13
CA ALA A 25 43.86 -2.78 20.17
C ALA A 25 44.26 -3.14 21.60
N GLU A 26 44.45 -2.16 22.47
CA GLU A 26 44.79 -2.38 23.87
C GLU A 26 43.66 -3.00 24.71
N ALA A 27 42.42 -2.93 24.22
CA ALA A 27 41.28 -3.61 24.82
C ALA A 27 41.12 -5.05 24.30
N ALA A 28 41.90 -5.44 23.29
CA ALA A 28 41.90 -6.80 22.75
C ALA A 28 42.50 -7.80 23.75
N GLN A 29 42.21 -9.08 23.57
CA GLN A 29 42.89 -10.13 24.31
C GLN A 29 44.32 -10.29 23.78
N LEU A 30 45.31 -9.89 24.59
CA LEU A 30 46.73 -9.93 24.24
C LEU A 30 47.39 -11.23 24.73
N SER A 31 48.29 -11.80 23.93
CA SER A 31 49.03 -13.01 24.28
C SER A 31 50.37 -13.14 23.56
N GLY A 32 51.21 -14.08 24.03
CA GLY A 32 52.42 -14.50 23.33
C GLY A 32 53.50 -13.42 23.17
N GLY A 33 53.46 -12.38 24.01
CA GLY A 33 54.40 -11.26 24.00
C GLY A 33 53.84 -9.94 23.48
N ALA A 34 52.64 -9.93 22.88
CA ALA A 34 51.90 -8.71 22.59
C ALA A 34 51.49 -8.02 23.90
N ARG A 35 51.64 -6.69 23.96
CA ARG A 35 51.40 -5.92 25.19
C ARG A 35 51.00 -4.48 24.90
N TRP A 36 50.30 -3.87 25.85
CA TRP A 36 49.96 -2.46 25.85
C TRP A 36 51.21 -1.59 26.04
N GLU A 37 51.30 -0.52 25.26
CA GLU A 37 52.41 0.43 25.20
C GLU A 37 51.89 1.86 24.92
N THR A 38 52.71 2.87 25.23
CA THR A 38 52.34 4.31 25.11
C THR A 38 53.49 5.22 24.68
N GLU A 39 54.66 4.64 24.40
CA GLU A 39 55.91 5.38 24.17
C GLU A 39 55.86 6.23 22.92
N HIS A 40 55.09 5.80 21.90
CA HIS A 40 54.93 6.52 20.63
C HIS A 40 53.61 7.30 20.59
N PRO A 41 53.62 8.64 20.49
CA PRO A 41 52.39 9.43 20.46
C PRO A 41 51.56 9.22 19.18
N GLY A 42 50.29 9.65 19.22
CA GLY A 42 49.41 9.69 18.06
C GLY A 42 48.50 8.47 17.86
N TYR A 43 48.48 7.52 18.79
CA TYR A 43 47.50 6.43 18.90
C TYR A 43 46.09 6.96 19.28
N THR A 44 45.06 6.13 19.09
CA THR A 44 43.70 6.37 19.62
C THR A 44 43.51 5.71 20.98
N GLY A 45 42.46 6.07 21.72
CA GLY A 45 42.20 5.47 23.02
C GLY A 45 43.25 5.82 24.08
N THR A 46 43.75 4.79 24.77
CA THR A 46 44.63 4.90 25.94
C THR A 46 46.06 4.41 25.68
N GLY A 47 46.29 3.70 24.59
CA GLY A 47 47.61 3.27 24.13
C GLY A 47 47.53 2.56 22.79
N TYR A 48 48.52 1.71 22.52
CA TYR A 48 48.52 0.79 21.39
C TYR A 48 49.08 -0.56 21.82
N VAL A 49 49.04 -1.55 20.93
CA VAL A 49 49.65 -2.86 21.14
C VAL A 49 50.99 -2.95 20.42
N GLY A 50 52.06 -3.02 21.20
CA GLY A 50 53.40 -3.36 20.76
C GLY A 50 53.75 -4.82 21.07
N GLY A 51 55.04 -5.10 21.22
CA GLY A 51 55.53 -6.45 21.60
C GLY A 51 55.54 -7.47 20.46
N PHE A 52 55.20 -7.09 19.24
CA PHE A 52 55.40 -7.89 18.03
C PHE A 52 56.88 -7.91 17.59
N THR A 53 57.78 -8.22 18.53
CA THR A 53 59.23 -8.28 18.30
C THR A 53 59.67 -9.64 17.77
N ASP A 54 60.85 -9.72 17.17
CA ASP A 54 61.38 -10.98 16.63
C ASP A 54 61.46 -12.13 17.65
N GLY A 55 61.69 -11.82 18.93
CA GLY A 55 61.69 -12.81 20.01
C GLY A 55 60.32 -13.44 20.29
N ASN A 56 59.24 -12.79 19.85
CA ASN A 56 57.85 -13.23 20.00
C ASN A 56 57.24 -13.71 18.66
N ARG A 57 58.07 -13.91 17.63
CA ARG A 57 57.62 -14.41 16.33
C ARG A 57 57.00 -15.79 16.48
N GLY A 58 55.81 -15.97 15.90
CA GLY A 58 55.01 -17.18 16.00
C GLY A 58 54.04 -17.19 17.19
N THR A 59 54.18 -16.28 18.16
CA THR A 59 53.38 -16.28 19.39
C THR A 59 52.60 -14.99 19.63
N ALA A 60 53.18 -13.80 19.41
CA ALA A 60 52.52 -12.52 19.73
C ALA A 60 51.22 -12.32 18.96
N THR A 61 50.11 -12.15 19.67
CA THR A 61 48.76 -12.06 19.09
C THR A 61 47.88 -11.06 19.86
N ALA A 62 47.17 -10.19 19.14
CA ALA A 62 46.06 -9.40 19.64
C ALA A 62 44.75 -9.95 19.05
N THR A 63 43.79 -10.35 19.90
CA THR A 63 42.52 -10.97 19.48
C THR A 63 41.33 -10.10 19.87
N PHE A 64 40.58 -9.68 18.86
CA PHE A 64 39.35 -8.90 18.97
C PHE A 64 38.14 -9.84 18.96
N ALA A 65 37.18 -9.56 19.86
CA ALA A 65 35.88 -10.23 19.88
C ALA A 65 34.86 -9.36 19.15
N ILE A 66 34.43 -9.79 17.96
CA ILE A 66 33.50 -9.05 17.11
C ILE A 66 32.16 -9.77 17.10
N THR A 67 31.07 -9.11 17.49
CA THR A 67 29.73 -9.67 17.30
C THR A 67 29.15 -9.15 16.00
N SER A 68 28.61 -10.00 15.13
CA SER A 68 27.92 -9.59 13.90
C SER A 68 26.46 -10.05 13.93
N PRO A 69 25.47 -9.21 13.60
CA PRO A 69 24.06 -9.61 13.61
C PRO A 69 23.72 -10.65 12.54
N SER A 70 24.52 -10.72 11.46
CA SER A 70 24.41 -11.75 10.43
C SER A 70 25.78 -12.13 9.89
N ALA A 71 25.87 -13.29 9.24
CA ALA A 71 27.07 -13.64 8.47
C ALA A 71 27.19 -12.69 7.27
N ALA A 72 28.34 -12.03 7.13
CA ALA A 72 28.56 -10.99 6.13
C ALA A 72 30.02 -10.94 5.70
N ASP A 73 30.25 -10.71 4.40
CA ASP A 73 31.54 -10.27 3.90
C ASP A 73 31.61 -8.75 4.05
N THR A 74 32.68 -8.27 4.68
CA THR A 74 32.91 -6.86 4.94
C THR A 74 34.40 -6.54 4.89
N THR A 75 34.82 -5.37 5.35
CA THR A 75 36.22 -4.96 5.46
C THR A 75 36.54 -4.50 6.88
N ALA A 76 37.70 -4.90 7.39
CA ALA A 76 38.35 -4.29 8.55
C ALA A 76 39.41 -3.29 8.09
N THR A 77 39.46 -2.14 8.73
CA THR A 77 40.56 -1.18 8.60
C THR A 77 41.39 -1.24 9.88
N LEU A 78 42.66 -1.61 9.74
CA LEU A 78 43.63 -1.64 10.83
C LEU A 78 44.41 -0.32 10.82
N ARG A 79 44.53 0.33 11.97
CA ARG A 79 45.47 1.45 12.18
C ARG A 79 46.74 0.92 12.83
N TYR A 80 47.90 1.29 12.29
CA TYR A 80 49.19 0.73 12.71
C TYR A 80 50.34 1.72 12.50
N ALA A 81 51.43 1.50 13.25
CA ALA A 81 52.72 2.13 12.99
C ALA A 81 53.75 1.07 12.55
N ASN A 82 54.43 1.39 11.45
CA ASN A 82 55.58 0.64 10.94
C ASN A 82 56.74 1.62 10.72
N GLY A 83 57.55 1.81 11.76
CA GLY A 83 58.73 2.69 11.76
C GLY A 83 60.00 2.02 11.24
N THR A 84 59.92 0.80 10.70
CA THR A 84 61.11 -0.01 10.37
C THR A 84 61.81 0.36 9.05
N GLY A 85 61.20 1.24 8.24
CA GLY A 85 61.72 1.64 6.93
C GLY A 85 61.48 0.65 5.78
N SER A 86 60.83 -0.48 6.02
CA SER A 86 60.45 -1.45 4.98
C SER A 86 59.06 -2.05 5.22
N THR A 87 58.43 -2.60 4.18
CA THR A 87 57.12 -3.25 4.29
C THR A 87 57.20 -4.46 5.20
N ARG A 88 56.25 -4.53 6.15
CA ARG A 88 56.13 -5.65 7.08
C ARG A 88 54.95 -6.54 6.76
N THR A 89 55.02 -7.78 7.21
CA THR A 89 53.92 -8.75 7.08
C THR A 89 53.46 -9.21 8.45
N MET A 90 52.16 -9.42 8.55
CA MET A 90 51.47 -9.97 9.72
C MET A 90 50.42 -10.97 9.25
N SER A 91 49.99 -11.85 10.15
CA SER A 91 48.94 -12.83 9.91
C SER A 91 47.62 -12.33 10.48
N LEU A 92 46.58 -12.28 9.65
CA LEU A 92 45.21 -12.04 10.07
C LEU A 92 44.48 -13.38 10.19
N ILE A 93 43.86 -13.64 11.34
CA ILE A 93 43.11 -14.85 11.62
C ILE A 93 41.66 -14.47 11.85
N VAL A 94 40.74 -14.95 11.01
CA VAL A 94 39.30 -14.67 11.13
C VAL A 94 38.59 -16.00 11.33
N ASN A 95 37.99 -16.20 12.50
CA ASN A 95 37.29 -17.44 12.86
C ASN A 95 38.12 -18.71 12.58
N GLY A 96 39.44 -18.64 12.84
CA GLY A 96 40.39 -19.73 12.63
C GLY A 96 41.04 -19.80 11.24
N VAL A 97 40.55 -19.05 10.24
CA VAL A 97 41.16 -18.98 8.91
C VAL A 97 42.28 -17.95 8.90
N THR A 98 43.50 -18.38 8.60
CA THR A 98 44.70 -17.52 8.62
C THR A 98 45.09 -17.08 7.22
N ARG A 99 45.45 -15.80 7.05
CA ARG A 99 46.12 -15.29 5.85
C ARG A 99 47.14 -14.20 6.19
N GLN A 100 48.19 -14.11 5.40
CA GLN A 100 49.19 -13.04 5.54
C GLN A 100 48.72 -11.76 4.83
N PHE A 101 49.07 -10.60 5.39
CA PHE A 101 48.86 -9.29 4.78
C PHE A 101 50.07 -8.39 4.99
N SER A 102 50.18 -7.34 4.17
CA SER A 102 51.31 -6.41 4.17
C SER A 102 50.96 -5.05 4.78
N LEU A 103 51.96 -4.46 5.42
CA LEU A 103 51.92 -3.21 6.17
C LEU A 103 53.09 -2.33 5.70
N PRO A 104 52.89 -1.44 4.71
CA PRO A 104 53.91 -0.50 4.25
C PRO A 104 54.49 0.39 5.38
N PRO A 105 55.73 0.92 5.23
CA PRO A 105 56.29 1.84 6.22
C PRO A 105 55.55 3.19 6.18
N VAL A 106 55.42 3.82 7.35
CA VAL A 106 54.61 5.05 7.53
C VAL A 106 55.42 6.28 7.94
N GLY A 107 56.75 6.22 7.84
CA GLY A 107 57.65 7.36 8.05
C GLY A 107 58.24 7.50 9.45
N GLY A 108 57.85 6.66 10.41
CA GLY A 108 58.39 6.63 11.78
C GLY A 108 57.46 5.86 12.72
N TRP A 109 57.88 5.68 13.98
CA TRP A 109 57.06 5.02 15.00
C TRP A 109 55.96 5.92 15.58
N ASP A 110 56.14 7.24 15.50
CA ASP A 110 55.15 8.25 15.92
C ASP A 110 54.16 8.60 14.79
N ALA A 111 54.29 7.94 13.63
CA ALA A 111 53.42 8.10 12.48
C ALA A 111 52.55 6.86 12.30
N TRP A 112 51.27 7.07 11.98
CA TRP A 112 50.27 6.01 11.94
C TRP A 112 49.59 5.98 10.56
N GLY A 113 49.54 4.79 9.97
CA GLY A 113 48.84 4.53 8.71
C GLY A 113 47.67 3.58 8.89
N THR A 114 46.93 3.34 7.82
CA THR A 114 45.84 2.36 7.81
C THR A 114 46.00 1.36 6.67
N VAL A 115 45.51 0.14 6.89
CA VAL A 115 45.36 -0.87 5.83
C VAL A 115 43.98 -1.52 5.94
N THR A 116 43.33 -1.74 4.80
CA THR A 116 42.02 -2.39 4.75
C THR A 116 42.18 -3.86 4.35
N GLN A 117 41.42 -4.72 5.00
CA GLN A 117 41.47 -6.18 4.88
C GLN A 117 40.05 -6.75 4.77
N PRO A 118 39.73 -7.63 3.81
CA PRO A 118 38.41 -8.25 3.74
C PRO A 118 38.14 -9.16 4.96
N LEU A 119 36.95 -9.15 5.52
CA LEU A 119 36.55 -10.04 6.61
C LEU A 119 35.34 -10.85 6.18
N SER A 120 35.35 -12.15 6.46
CA SER A 120 34.17 -13.00 6.37
C SER A 120 33.72 -13.33 7.79
N LEU A 121 32.64 -12.68 8.22
CA LEU A 121 32.08 -12.84 9.57
C LEU A 121 30.94 -13.86 9.54
N ASN A 122 30.84 -14.65 10.60
CA ASN A 122 29.69 -15.47 10.97
C ASN A 122 28.65 -14.59 11.69
N ALA A 123 27.39 -15.05 11.74
CA ALA A 123 26.41 -14.47 12.65
C ALA A 123 26.78 -14.77 14.11
N GLY A 124 26.53 -13.83 15.02
CA GLY A 124 26.92 -13.95 16.43
C GLY A 124 28.39 -13.60 16.66
N ALA A 125 29.03 -14.30 17.59
CA ALA A 125 30.40 -14.03 17.99
C ALA A 125 31.42 -14.47 16.93
N ASN A 126 32.39 -13.61 16.66
CA ASN A 126 33.51 -13.81 15.77
C ASN A 126 34.81 -13.48 16.50
N THR A 127 35.88 -14.15 16.11
CA THR A 127 37.24 -13.82 16.54
C THR A 127 38.05 -13.30 15.37
N VAL A 128 38.62 -12.11 15.53
CA VAL A 128 39.53 -11.50 14.57
C VAL A 128 40.85 -11.28 15.29
N ALA A 129 41.94 -11.91 14.83
CA ALA A 129 43.24 -11.78 15.48
C ALA A 129 44.32 -11.30 14.52
N VAL A 130 45.16 -10.39 15.00
CA VAL A 130 46.38 -9.94 14.33
C VAL A 130 47.56 -10.59 15.05
N LYS A 131 48.31 -11.41 14.32
CA LYS A 131 49.37 -12.26 14.87
C LYS A 131 50.69 -12.01 14.15
N TYR A 132 51.79 -11.96 14.90
CA TYR A 132 53.12 -12.10 14.33
C TYR A 132 53.38 -13.60 14.10
N GLY A 133 53.03 -14.08 12.91
CA GLY A 133 53.15 -15.49 12.51
C GLY A 133 54.58 -15.93 12.23
N THR A 134 54.79 -17.23 12.02
CA THR A 134 56.11 -17.81 11.75
C THR A 134 56.66 -17.43 10.37
N GLY A 135 55.78 -17.19 9.40
CA GLY A 135 56.13 -16.72 8.04
C GLY A 135 56.15 -15.20 7.88
N ASP A 136 55.93 -14.46 8.96
CA ASP A 136 55.88 -13.00 8.96
C ASP A 136 57.24 -12.40 9.30
N ASN A 137 57.45 -11.12 8.94
CA ASN A 137 58.63 -10.34 9.34
C ASN A 137 58.32 -9.20 10.35
N GLY A 138 57.04 -9.07 10.75
CA GLY A 138 56.48 -8.36 11.91
C GLY A 138 57.12 -7.04 12.30
N ASN A 139 57.33 -6.81 13.61
CA ASN A 139 57.84 -5.56 14.19
C ASN A 139 56.99 -4.34 13.78
N ILE A 140 55.74 -4.32 14.23
CA ILE A 140 54.79 -3.21 14.05
C ILE A 140 54.15 -2.87 15.39
N ASN A 141 53.51 -1.69 15.47
CA ASN A 141 52.59 -1.34 16.54
C ASN A 141 51.16 -1.33 15.97
N LEU A 142 50.22 -1.95 16.66
CA LEU A 142 48.81 -2.01 16.26
C LEU A 142 47.99 -1.10 17.17
N ASP A 143 47.26 -0.16 16.58
CA ASP A 143 46.49 0.86 17.31
C ASP A 143 45.03 0.46 17.50
N ASN A 144 44.31 0.25 16.40
CA ASN A 144 42.91 -0.15 16.45
C ASN A 144 42.49 -0.96 15.22
N LEU A 145 41.31 -1.58 15.34
CA LEU A 145 40.60 -2.27 14.28
C LEU A 145 39.21 -1.61 14.13
N THR A 146 38.86 -1.17 12.93
CA THR A 146 37.50 -0.71 12.61
C THR A 146 36.86 -1.65 11.60
N VAL A 147 35.72 -2.25 11.94
CA VAL A 147 34.98 -3.14 11.02
C VAL A 147 33.86 -2.36 10.34
N ALA A 148 33.87 -2.31 9.00
CA ALA A 148 32.75 -1.77 8.22
C ALA A 148 31.52 -2.67 8.42
N GLN A 149 30.32 -2.10 8.55
CA GLN A 149 29.10 -2.89 8.47
C GLN A 149 28.53 -2.80 7.06
N ALA A 150 27.97 -3.91 6.56
CA ALA A 150 27.03 -3.83 5.46
C ALA A 150 25.89 -2.90 5.92
N PRO A 151 25.59 -1.81 5.19
CA PRO A 151 24.46 -0.98 5.57
C PRO A 151 23.21 -1.87 5.59
N ALA A 152 22.47 -1.84 6.70
CA ALA A 152 21.06 -2.20 6.62
C ALA A 152 20.48 -1.37 5.47
N PRO A 153 19.78 -1.97 4.48
CA PRO A 153 19.14 -1.18 3.45
C PRO A 153 18.30 -0.12 4.15
N GLY A 154 18.54 1.16 3.82
CA GLY A 154 17.75 2.24 4.37
C GLY A 154 16.25 2.00 4.11
N PRO A 155 15.34 2.56 4.91
CA PRO A 155 13.90 2.24 4.92
C PRO A 155 13.11 2.59 3.63
N ALA A 156 13.80 2.91 2.54
CA ALA A 156 13.21 3.31 1.28
C ALA A 156 12.84 2.07 0.45
N GLY A 157 11.69 1.44 0.70
CA GLY A 157 11.10 0.33 -0.10
C GLY A 157 10.27 -0.66 0.75
N GLY A 158 10.76 -0.93 1.96
CA GLY A 158 9.98 -1.47 3.08
C GLY A 158 10.06 -2.97 3.32
N GLU A 159 9.50 -3.34 4.47
CA GLU A 159 9.48 -4.68 5.05
C GLU A 159 8.56 -5.63 4.25
N LEU A 160 9.05 -6.81 3.86
CA LEU A 160 8.31 -7.74 2.99
C LEU A 160 7.28 -8.59 3.75
N GLU A 161 7.39 -8.72 5.06
CA GLU A 161 6.40 -9.41 5.89
C GLU A 161 5.07 -8.66 6.02
N SER A 162 5.05 -7.36 5.67
CA SER A 162 3.82 -6.56 5.56
C SER A 162 3.29 -6.44 4.12
N ALA A 163 4.00 -7.01 3.16
CA ALA A 163 3.61 -7.03 1.75
C ALA A 163 2.43 -8.00 1.50
N PHE A 164 1.96 -8.06 0.25
CA PHE A 164 0.99 -9.08 -0.13
C PHE A 164 1.69 -10.45 -0.28
N LEU A 165 1.20 -11.47 0.43
CA LEU A 165 1.72 -12.84 0.42
C LEU A 165 0.63 -13.79 -0.11
N ALA A 166 1.01 -14.67 -1.05
CA ALA A 166 0.12 -15.69 -1.58
C ALA A 166 0.89 -16.94 -2.03
N GLY A 167 0.16 -17.99 -2.41
CA GLY A 167 0.76 -19.23 -2.93
C GLY A 167 1.57 -20.03 -1.90
N GLY A 168 1.28 -19.85 -0.61
CA GLY A 168 1.97 -20.52 0.49
C GLY A 168 3.07 -19.70 1.18
N ALA A 169 3.40 -18.50 0.68
CA ALA A 169 4.28 -17.58 1.38
C ALA A 169 3.67 -17.17 2.74
N THR A 170 4.48 -17.16 3.80
CA THR A 170 4.05 -16.81 5.16
C THR A 170 5.10 -15.96 5.87
N VAL A 171 4.74 -15.33 6.98
CA VAL A 171 5.66 -14.61 7.86
C VAL A 171 6.26 -15.55 8.89
N GLY A 172 7.59 -15.49 9.08
CA GLY A 172 8.34 -16.13 10.15
C GLY A 172 9.10 -15.12 11.00
N SER A 173 9.51 -15.53 12.20
CA SER A 173 10.25 -14.69 13.16
C SER A 173 11.24 -15.51 13.99
N ASP A 174 11.54 -16.74 13.56
CA ASP A 174 12.33 -17.75 14.27
C ASP A 174 13.83 -17.63 14.01
N VAL A 175 14.24 -16.78 13.06
CA VAL A 175 15.64 -16.50 12.72
C VAL A 175 16.00 -15.10 13.18
N ALA A 176 17.07 -14.92 13.96
CA ALA A 176 17.48 -13.58 14.40
C ALA A 176 18.02 -12.70 13.25
N GLY A 177 18.00 -11.39 13.45
CA GLY A 177 18.65 -10.41 12.57
C GLY A 177 17.81 -9.91 11.38
N PHE A 178 16.52 -10.24 11.29
CA PHE A 178 15.58 -9.56 10.37
C PHE A 178 15.32 -8.11 10.82
N THR A 179 14.75 -7.28 9.94
CA THR A 179 14.23 -5.95 10.26
C THR A 179 12.72 -6.00 10.45
N GLY A 180 12.14 -4.94 11.01
CA GLY A 180 10.69 -4.89 11.24
C GLY A 180 10.21 -5.96 12.23
N SER A 181 9.18 -6.70 11.84
CA SER A 181 8.44 -7.62 12.70
C SER A 181 8.66 -9.09 12.39
N GLY A 182 9.34 -9.39 11.27
CA GLY A 182 9.59 -10.75 10.82
C GLY A 182 10.21 -10.77 9.43
N PHE A 183 10.08 -11.89 8.74
CA PHE A 183 10.52 -12.06 7.35
C PHE A 183 9.58 -13.01 6.62
N VAL A 184 9.55 -12.95 5.29
CA VAL A 184 8.84 -13.90 4.45
C VAL A 184 9.62 -15.21 4.36
N THR A 185 8.91 -16.33 4.56
CA THR A 185 9.39 -17.69 4.41
C THR A 185 8.40 -18.52 3.58
N ASN A 186 8.67 -19.83 3.40
CA ASN A 186 7.84 -20.75 2.63
C ASN A 186 7.66 -20.36 1.15
N LEU A 187 8.69 -19.75 0.56
CA LEU A 187 8.75 -19.45 -0.86
C LEU A 187 9.03 -20.72 -1.68
N ASN A 188 8.00 -21.52 -1.89
CA ASN A 188 7.98 -22.73 -2.73
C ASN A 188 7.15 -22.50 -4.00
N GLY A 189 7.04 -23.49 -4.88
CA GLY A 189 6.38 -23.32 -6.20
C GLY A 189 5.02 -22.63 -6.15
N GLY A 190 4.89 -21.50 -6.86
CA GLY A 190 3.69 -20.66 -6.88
C GLY A 190 3.61 -19.60 -5.78
N ALA A 191 4.47 -19.65 -4.76
CA ALA A 191 4.54 -18.64 -3.70
C ALA A 191 5.03 -17.30 -4.25
N ARG A 192 4.42 -16.22 -3.79
CA ARG A 192 4.78 -14.86 -4.21
C ARG A 192 4.65 -13.83 -3.11
N VAL A 193 5.46 -12.80 -3.24
CA VAL A 193 5.48 -11.59 -2.41
C VAL A 193 5.35 -10.40 -3.34
N VAL A 194 4.39 -9.50 -3.08
CA VAL A 194 4.24 -8.27 -3.86
C VAL A 194 4.19 -7.06 -2.95
N ARG A 195 5.14 -6.14 -3.11
CA ARG A 195 5.31 -4.93 -2.31
C ARG A 195 4.96 -3.69 -3.13
N THR A 196 4.13 -2.81 -2.56
CA THR A 196 3.87 -1.47 -3.08
C THR A 196 4.98 -0.51 -2.71
N VAL A 197 5.45 0.28 -3.68
CA VAL A 197 6.46 1.33 -3.48
C VAL A 197 6.09 2.58 -4.28
N ALA A 198 6.30 3.77 -3.74
CA ALA A 198 6.09 5.03 -4.46
C ALA A 198 7.41 5.65 -4.90
N ARG A 199 7.45 6.30 -6.07
CA ARG A 199 8.62 7.04 -6.58
C ARG A 199 8.27 8.45 -7.03
N THR A 200 9.25 9.34 -6.96
CA THR A 200 9.13 10.73 -7.45
C THR A 200 9.43 10.88 -8.94
N ALA A 201 10.07 9.89 -9.56
CA ALA A 201 10.42 9.91 -10.98
C ALA A 201 10.34 8.51 -11.58
N ALA A 202 9.96 8.44 -12.86
CA ALA A 202 10.05 7.24 -13.66
C ALA A 202 11.52 6.96 -14.08
N GLY A 203 11.79 5.72 -14.48
CA GLY A 203 13.08 5.27 -14.99
C GLY A 203 13.61 4.05 -14.24
N THR A 204 14.85 3.67 -14.57
CA THR A 204 15.54 2.57 -13.92
C THR A 204 15.87 2.91 -12.46
N ALA A 205 15.52 2.03 -11.54
CA ALA A 205 15.91 2.13 -10.14
C ALA A 205 16.59 0.85 -9.68
N THR A 206 17.71 1.02 -8.97
CA THR A 206 18.35 -0.08 -8.26
C THR A 206 17.49 -0.48 -7.06
N THR A 207 17.10 -1.74 -7.04
CA THR A 207 16.49 -2.40 -5.89
C THR A 207 17.55 -3.21 -5.15
N THR A 208 17.49 -3.22 -3.82
CA THR A 208 18.38 -4.00 -2.94
C THR A 208 17.50 -4.89 -2.08
N LEU A 209 17.38 -6.16 -2.45
CA LEU A 209 16.63 -7.17 -1.71
C LEU A 209 17.50 -7.71 -0.57
N ARG A 210 17.01 -7.66 0.66
CA ARG A 210 17.59 -8.35 1.81
C ARG A 210 16.98 -9.74 1.95
N PHE A 211 17.83 -10.75 1.99
CA PHE A 211 17.41 -12.14 1.99
C PHE A 211 18.36 -13.02 2.80
N ARG A 212 17.90 -14.22 3.13
CA ARG A 212 18.69 -15.30 3.71
C ARG A 212 18.48 -16.57 2.88
N ASN A 213 19.58 -17.23 2.54
CA ASN A 213 19.56 -18.48 1.79
C ASN A 213 20.48 -19.52 2.46
N ALA A 214 19.92 -20.28 3.41
CA ALA A 214 20.63 -21.34 4.14
C ALA A 214 20.58 -22.71 3.44
N THR A 215 20.27 -22.76 2.14
CA THR A 215 20.03 -24.03 1.42
C THR A 215 21.30 -24.68 0.85
N GLY A 216 22.48 -24.14 1.15
CA GLY A 216 23.78 -24.66 0.69
C GLY A 216 24.12 -24.46 -0.79
N SER A 217 23.21 -23.89 -1.59
CA SER A 217 23.43 -23.58 -3.01
C SER A 217 22.69 -22.30 -3.42
N ALA A 218 23.14 -21.65 -4.51
CA ALA A 218 22.45 -20.48 -5.03
C ALA A 218 21.02 -20.83 -5.42
N ARG A 219 20.07 -19.95 -5.08
CA ARG A 219 18.65 -20.11 -5.39
C ARG A 219 18.16 -18.99 -6.30
N THR A 220 17.07 -19.23 -7.02
CA THR A 220 16.47 -18.25 -7.94
C THR A 220 15.02 -17.94 -7.57
N LEU A 221 14.64 -16.69 -7.83
CA LEU A 221 13.27 -16.19 -7.84
C LEU A 221 13.06 -15.36 -9.11
N SER A 222 11.86 -15.41 -9.67
CA SER A 222 11.43 -14.48 -10.71
C SER A 222 11.07 -13.13 -10.11
N VAL A 223 11.54 -12.05 -10.74
CA VAL A 223 11.31 -10.67 -10.31
C VAL A 223 10.30 -10.01 -11.25
N TYR A 224 9.36 -9.28 -10.68
CA TYR A 224 8.31 -8.57 -11.40
C TYR A 224 8.32 -7.09 -11.05
N ALA A 225 8.08 -6.24 -12.05
CA ALA A 225 7.82 -4.82 -11.88
C ALA A 225 6.49 -4.49 -12.55
N ASN A 226 5.51 -3.99 -11.79
CA ASN A 226 4.17 -3.64 -12.27
C ASN A 226 3.52 -4.79 -13.06
N GLY A 227 3.59 -6.00 -12.51
CA GLY A 227 3.06 -7.23 -13.11
C GLY A 227 3.86 -7.78 -14.31
N LEU A 228 4.89 -7.08 -14.80
CA LEU A 228 5.73 -7.57 -15.91
C LEU A 228 6.97 -8.28 -15.39
N LYS A 229 7.22 -9.50 -15.87
CA LYS A 229 8.42 -10.28 -15.53
C LYS A 229 9.69 -9.58 -16.03
N GLN A 230 10.64 -9.36 -15.13
CA GLN A 230 11.93 -8.70 -15.38
C GLN A 230 13.12 -9.68 -15.39
N GLY A 231 12.85 -10.98 -15.38
CA GLY A 231 13.83 -12.06 -15.33
C GLY A 231 13.96 -12.71 -13.96
N GLN A 232 15.00 -13.52 -13.76
CA GLN A 232 15.32 -14.17 -12.49
C GLN A 232 16.42 -13.40 -11.74
N ILE A 233 16.33 -13.38 -10.41
CA ILE A 233 17.42 -12.97 -9.51
C ILE A 233 18.07 -14.21 -8.92
N SER A 234 19.41 -14.26 -8.93
CA SER A 234 20.18 -15.32 -8.26
C SER A 234 20.56 -14.85 -6.86
N LEU A 235 20.32 -15.72 -5.87
CA LEU A 235 20.46 -15.46 -4.45
C LEU A 235 21.51 -16.44 -3.89
N PRO A 236 22.78 -16.02 -3.72
CA PRO A 236 23.85 -16.88 -3.22
C PRO A 236 23.57 -17.50 -1.85
N ALA A 237 24.10 -18.70 -1.63
CA ALA A 237 23.97 -19.43 -0.36
C ALA A 237 24.77 -18.80 0.78
N GLY A 238 24.38 -19.13 2.01
CA GLY A 238 25.08 -18.82 3.25
C GLY A 238 24.12 -18.51 4.39
N ASP A 239 24.61 -18.64 5.63
CA ASP A 239 23.75 -18.77 6.80
C ASP A 239 23.21 -17.44 7.36
N GLY A 240 23.77 -16.30 6.94
CA GLY A 240 23.34 -14.96 7.34
C GLY A 240 22.43 -14.22 6.36
N TRP A 241 21.77 -13.17 6.85
CA TRP A 241 21.13 -12.14 6.03
C TRP A 241 22.16 -11.40 5.18
N ARG A 242 21.87 -11.28 3.88
CA ARG A 242 22.70 -10.60 2.87
C ARG A 242 21.80 -9.86 1.88
N THR A 243 22.40 -9.17 0.92
CA THR A 243 21.68 -8.40 -0.09
C THR A 243 21.99 -8.85 -1.51
N ALA A 244 21.01 -8.67 -2.40
CA ALA A 244 21.17 -8.80 -3.85
C ALA A 244 20.54 -7.58 -4.52
N GLN A 245 21.18 -7.09 -5.58
CA GLN A 245 20.71 -5.91 -6.30
C GLN A 245 20.12 -6.26 -7.66
N ARG A 246 19.10 -5.49 -8.05
CA ARG A 246 18.51 -5.58 -9.39
C ARG A 246 18.01 -4.22 -9.83
N ASP A 247 18.39 -3.82 -11.03
CA ASP A 247 17.83 -2.64 -11.68
C ASP A 247 16.48 -2.98 -12.30
N LEU A 248 15.45 -2.20 -11.97
CA LEU A 248 14.08 -2.41 -12.43
C LEU A 248 13.52 -1.12 -13.08
N PRO A 249 12.74 -1.25 -14.18
CA PRO A 249 12.02 -0.12 -14.76
C PRO A 249 10.80 0.21 -13.89
N LEU A 250 10.83 1.36 -13.21
CA LEU A 250 9.73 1.83 -12.36
C LEU A 250 9.15 3.13 -12.89
N ARG A 251 7.87 3.36 -12.61
CA ARG A 251 7.07 4.53 -12.99
C ARG A 251 7.15 5.60 -11.91
N VAL A 252 6.70 6.81 -12.23
CA VAL A 252 6.38 7.81 -11.20
C VAL A 252 5.18 7.33 -10.38
N GLY A 253 5.10 7.72 -9.10
CA GLY A 253 4.03 7.29 -8.22
C GLY A 253 4.14 5.81 -7.83
N LEU A 254 2.98 5.16 -7.70
CA LEU A 254 2.84 3.80 -7.17
C LEU A 254 3.39 2.75 -8.15
N ASN A 255 4.16 1.79 -7.64
CA ASN A 255 4.69 0.64 -8.35
C ASN A 255 4.51 -0.63 -7.52
N LEU A 256 4.46 -1.78 -8.20
CA LEU A 256 4.44 -3.10 -7.59
C LEU A 256 5.76 -3.83 -7.86
N LEU A 257 6.44 -4.25 -6.79
CA LEU A 257 7.63 -5.10 -6.84
C LEU A 257 7.27 -6.52 -6.42
N GLY A 258 7.42 -7.48 -7.33
CA GLY A 258 7.08 -8.87 -7.08
C GLY A 258 8.31 -9.77 -7.04
N TYR A 259 8.31 -10.71 -6.10
CA TYR A 259 9.23 -11.85 -6.05
C TYR A 259 8.41 -13.13 -6.00
N GLN A 260 8.62 -14.03 -6.96
CA GLN A 260 7.79 -15.22 -7.12
C GLN A 260 8.62 -16.45 -7.46
N VAL A 261 8.16 -17.62 -7.03
CA VAL A 261 8.71 -18.91 -7.43
C VAL A 261 7.91 -19.43 -8.62
N ASP A 262 8.32 -19.05 -9.83
CA ASP A 262 7.72 -19.55 -11.07
C ASP A 262 8.29 -20.93 -11.46
N ALA A 263 7.70 -21.53 -12.49
CA ALA A 263 8.33 -22.67 -13.16
C ALA A 263 9.76 -22.29 -13.62
N GLY A 264 10.75 -23.07 -13.16
CA GLY A 264 12.17 -22.82 -13.41
C GLY A 264 12.91 -22.07 -12.28
N ASP A 265 12.18 -21.58 -11.26
CA ASP A 265 12.79 -21.05 -10.04
C ASP A 265 13.02 -22.16 -9.01
N SER A 266 14.07 -22.02 -8.22
CA SER A 266 14.42 -23.03 -7.20
C SER A 266 13.80 -22.75 -5.83
N GLY A 267 13.35 -21.52 -5.55
CA GLY A 267 12.72 -21.12 -4.28
C GLY A 267 13.56 -21.40 -3.03
N GLY A 268 12.90 -21.57 -1.88
CA GLY A 268 13.49 -22.03 -0.62
C GLY A 268 14.27 -20.97 0.16
N VAL A 269 14.13 -19.69 -0.19
CA VAL A 269 14.80 -18.57 0.49
C VAL A 269 13.87 -17.84 1.45
N GLN A 270 14.46 -17.05 2.34
CA GLN A 270 13.76 -16.14 3.24
C GLN A 270 14.00 -14.70 2.78
N LEU A 271 12.97 -13.87 2.70
CA LEU A 271 13.06 -12.47 2.26
C LEU A 271 12.64 -11.55 3.40
N ASP A 272 13.43 -10.52 3.67
CA ASP A 272 13.22 -9.64 4.81
C ASP A 272 12.68 -8.28 4.37
N ASN A 273 13.52 -7.44 3.75
CA ASN A 273 13.09 -6.16 3.21
C ASN A 273 13.61 -5.94 1.78
N VAL A 274 13.06 -4.93 1.11
CA VAL A 274 13.59 -4.43 -0.15
C VAL A 274 13.78 -2.92 -0.05
N ALA A 275 14.97 -2.43 -0.40
CA ALA A 275 15.19 -1.01 -0.65
C ALA A 275 15.12 -0.70 -2.16
N VAL A 276 14.68 0.50 -2.51
CA VAL A 276 14.42 1.01 -3.86
C VAL A 276 14.94 2.43 -3.94
N ALA A 277 15.93 2.65 -4.80
CA ALA A 277 16.52 3.97 -4.99
C ALA A 277 15.47 5.01 -5.42
N GLY A 278 15.39 6.13 -4.68
CA GLY A 278 14.48 7.23 -4.98
C GLY A 278 13.00 6.94 -4.66
N SER A 279 12.70 5.98 -3.79
CA SER A 279 11.33 5.80 -3.29
C SER A 279 10.95 6.83 -2.23
N THR A 280 9.66 7.13 -2.12
CA THR A 280 9.07 7.96 -1.06
C THR A 280 8.14 7.15 -0.17
N PRO A 281 7.89 7.58 1.08
CA PRO A 281 6.89 6.96 1.93
C PRO A 281 5.51 6.94 1.27
N LEU A 282 4.78 5.84 1.48
CA LEU A 282 3.35 5.76 1.19
C LEU A 282 2.56 6.57 2.22
N ALA A 283 1.31 6.90 1.91
CA ALA A 283 0.39 7.46 2.89
C ALA A 283 0.21 6.49 4.07
N ALA A 284 0.22 7.03 5.29
CA ALA A 284 0.02 6.23 6.50
C ALA A 284 -1.41 5.67 6.62
N ARG A 285 -2.40 6.39 6.08
CA ARG A 285 -3.79 5.96 5.91
C ARG A 285 -4.30 6.39 4.56
N GLY A 286 -5.17 5.57 3.97
CA GLY A 286 -5.74 5.77 2.65
C GLY A 286 -4.75 5.49 1.53
N ALA A 287 -5.21 5.63 0.30
CA ALA A 287 -4.38 5.42 -0.87
C ALA A 287 -3.35 6.54 -1.05
N THR A 288 -2.16 6.17 -1.49
CA THR A 288 -1.14 7.10 -1.97
C THR A 288 -1.52 7.51 -3.39
N VAL A 289 -2.01 8.75 -3.54
CA VAL A 289 -2.54 9.24 -4.81
C VAL A 289 -1.48 10.02 -5.61
N PRO A 290 -1.46 9.90 -6.95
CA PRO A 290 -0.58 10.67 -7.82
C PRO A 290 -1.11 12.08 -8.13
N TYR A 291 -2.38 12.35 -7.79
CA TYR A 291 -3.04 13.62 -8.02
C TYR A 291 -3.07 14.50 -6.77
N THR A 292 -3.25 15.80 -6.99
CA THR A 292 -3.58 16.77 -5.93
C THR A 292 -5.05 17.14 -6.07
N THR A 293 -5.82 16.95 -4.99
CA THR A 293 -7.22 17.39 -4.89
C THR A 293 -7.29 18.82 -4.37
N PHE A 294 -8.09 19.65 -5.01
CA PHE A 294 -8.44 20.99 -4.57
C PHE A 294 -9.96 21.08 -4.43
N GLU A 295 -10.45 21.29 -3.20
CA GLU A 295 -11.86 21.56 -2.95
C GLU A 295 -12.23 22.93 -3.53
N ALA A 296 -13.32 22.99 -4.29
CA ALA A 296 -13.68 24.19 -5.03
C ALA A 296 -13.97 25.37 -4.11
N GLU A 297 -14.59 25.13 -2.95
CA GLU A 297 -14.91 26.13 -1.94
C GLU A 297 -13.68 26.68 -1.20
N ALA A 298 -12.53 26.00 -1.29
CA ALA A 298 -11.25 26.50 -0.80
C ALA A 298 -10.49 27.29 -1.88
N GLY A 299 -10.91 27.17 -3.14
CA GLY A 299 -10.37 27.93 -4.27
C GLY A 299 -10.84 29.39 -4.28
N GLN A 300 -10.22 30.19 -5.15
CA GLN A 300 -10.72 31.54 -5.43
C GLN A 300 -11.89 31.46 -6.41
N THR A 301 -12.97 32.17 -6.12
CA THR A 301 -14.18 32.15 -6.94
C THR A 301 -14.92 33.49 -6.90
N ASN A 302 -15.61 33.81 -7.99
CA ASN A 302 -16.64 34.85 -8.07
C ASN A 302 -18.05 34.25 -8.31
N GLY A 303 -18.18 32.92 -8.17
CA GLY A 303 -19.44 32.21 -8.07
C GLY A 303 -19.95 32.16 -6.63
N SER A 304 -21.01 31.40 -6.38
CA SER A 304 -21.60 31.26 -5.05
C SER A 304 -21.06 30.03 -4.35
N VAL A 305 -20.34 30.19 -3.24
CA VAL A 305 -20.00 29.06 -2.36
C VAL A 305 -21.26 28.58 -1.66
N LEU A 306 -21.61 27.31 -1.82
CA LEU A 306 -22.72 26.67 -1.12
C LEU A 306 -22.27 26.36 0.33
N ALA A 307 -23.11 26.74 1.30
CA ALA A 307 -22.85 26.43 2.70
C ALA A 307 -22.88 24.91 2.95
N ALA A 308 -22.09 24.43 3.91
CA ALA A 308 -22.05 23.01 4.24
C ALA A 308 -23.45 22.47 4.60
N GLY A 309 -23.84 21.33 4.03
CA GLY A 309 -25.13 20.70 4.29
C GLY A 309 -25.11 19.18 4.19
N ARG A 310 -25.90 18.49 5.01
CA ARG A 310 -26.01 17.02 5.02
C ARG A 310 -27.40 16.50 4.70
N THR A 311 -28.33 17.40 4.39
CA THR A 311 -29.71 17.05 4.05
C THR A 311 -29.70 16.23 2.78
N TYR A 312 -30.06 14.94 2.88
CA TYR A 312 -30.28 14.08 1.71
C TYR A 312 -31.20 14.81 0.72
N THR A 313 -30.96 14.62 -0.58
CA THR A 313 -31.58 15.34 -1.70
C THR A 313 -31.08 16.78 -1.96
N THR A 314 -29.90 17.12 -1.43
CA THR A 314 -29.21 18.39 -1.77
C THR A 314 -27.85 18.13 -2.41
N GLU A 315 -27.42 19.00 -3.32
CA GLU A 315 -26.07 18.95 -3.90
C GLU A 315 -25.01 18.99 -2.79
N GLN A 316 -25.22 19.78 -1.74
CA GLN A 316 -24.26 19.90 -0.63
C GLN A 316 -24.07 18.59 0.13
N ALA A 317 -25.12 17.79 0.32
CA ALA A 317 -24.97 16.49 0.95
C ALA A 317 -24.12 15.53 0.12
N GLU A 318 -24.06 15.68 -1.20
CA GLU A 318 -23.29 14.82 -2.09
C GLU A 318 -21.96 15.44 -2.54
N ALA A 319 -21.63 16.65 -2.10
CA ALA A 319 -20.36 17.29 -2.36
C ALA A 319 -19.29 16.83 -1.37
N SER A 320 -18.03 16.73 -1.80
CA SER A 320 -16.91 16.45 -0.90
C SER A 320 -16.78 17.58 0.12
N GLY A 321 -16.48 17.24 1.38
CA GLY A 321 -16.48 18.26 2.45
C GLY A 321 -17.85 18.89 2.72
N ARG A 322 -18.90 18.40 2.04
CA ARG A 322 -20.29 18.87 2.08
C ARG A 322 -20.51 20.27 1.50
N ARG A 323 -19.59 20.78 0.68
CA ARG A 323 -19.61 22.14 0.12
C ARG A 323 -19.21 22.08 -1.35
N ALA A 324 -19.67 23.06 -2.13
CA ALA A 324 -19.33 23.19 -3.54
C ALA A 324 -19.49 24.66 -3.96
N VAL A 325 -19.10 24.98 -5.19
CA VAL A 325 -19.24 26.33 -5.76
C VAL A 325 -20.18 26.30 -6.96
N ARG A 326 -21.24 27.11 -6.91
CA ARG A 326 -22.22 27.21 -7.99
C ARG A 326 -21.96 28.41 -8.90
N LEU A 327 -21.83 28.12 -10.19
CA LEU A 327 -21.60 29.05 -11.29
C LEU A 327 -22.88 29.18 -12.11
N THR A 328 -23.59 30.30 -12.01
CA THR A 328 -24.84 30.59 -12.73
C THR A 328 -24.62 31.54 -13.91
N GLY A 329 -23.69 32.47 -13.79
CA GLY A 329 -23.39 33.49 -14.80
C GLY A 329 -22.20 33.14 -15.70
N THR A 330 -22.22 33.64 -16.94
CA THR A 330 -21.04 33.61 -17.81
C THR A 330 -19.88 34.39 -17.17
N GLY A 331 -18.68 33.83 -17.21
CA GLY A 331 -17.48 34.41 -16.59
C GLY A 331 -17.33 34.07 -15.10
N GLN A 332 -18.26 33.33 -14.50
CA GLN A 332 -18.08 32.80 -13.15
C GLN A 332 -17.15 31.58 -13.16
N TYR A 333 -16.28 31.48 -12.15
CA TYR A 333 -15.20 30.50 -12.14
C TYR A 333 -14.86 29.95 -10.76
N VAL A 334 -14.11 28.86 -10.74
CA VAL A 334 -13.27 28.41 -9.62
C VAL A 334 -11.82 28.38 -10.11
N GLN A 335 -10.88 28.92 -9.35
CA GLN A 335 -9.46 28.88 -9.68
C GLN A 335 -8.59 28.46 -8.50
N VAL A 336 -7.56 27.70 -8.82
CA VAL A 336 -6.60 27.11 -7.88
C VAL A 336 -5.19 27.31 -8.40
N THR A 337 -4.20 27.32 -7.50
CA THR A 337 -2.79 27.37 -7.87
C THR A 337 -2.21 25.97 -7.78
N LEU A 338 -1.64 25.46 -8.88
CA LEU A 338 -1.02 24.15 -8.91
C LEU A 338 0.13 24.07 -7.90
N THR A 339 0.14 23.04 -7.05
CA THR A 339 1.23 22.79 -6.09
C THR A 339 2.28 21.80 -6.62
N LYS A 340 1.93 21.08 -7.71
CA LYS A 340 2.78 20.16 -8.46
C LYS A 340 2.55 20.36 -9.96
N PRO A 341 3.49 19.93 -10.83
CA PRO A 341 3.22 19.88 -12.25
C PRO A 341 1.98 19.05 -12.59
N ALA A 342 1.21 19.48 -13.59
CA ALA A 342 0.04 18.75 -14.05
C ALA A 342 -0.17 18.89 -15.57
N ASN A 343 -0.54 17.80 -16.21
CA ASN A 343 -0.97 17.77 -17.62
C ASN A 343 -2.35 17.09 -17.79
N ALA A 344 -3.02 16.78 -16.67
CA ALA A 344 -4.31 16.13 -16.65
C ALA A 344 -5.18 16.76 -15.55
N LEU A 345 -6.47 16.88 -15.83
CA LEU A 345 -7.46 17.48 -14.95
C LEU A 345 -8.70 16.58 -14.91
N THR A 346 -9.16 16.26 -13.70
CA THR A 346 -10.51 15.76 -13.44
C THR A 346 -11.27 16.81 -12.63
N VAL A 347 -12.52 17.05 -12.98
CA VAL A 347 -13.42 17.95 -12.24
C VAL A 347 -14.66 17.16 -11.86
N ARG A 348 -14.98 17.12 -10.57
CA ARG A 348 -16.27 16.64 -10.09
C ARG A 348 -17.27 17.79 -10.14
N ALA A 349 -18.35 17.64 -10.89
CA ALA A 349 -19.32 18.70 -11.08
C ALA A 349 -20.74 18.17 -11.26
N SER A 350 -21.71 19.03 -10.96
CA SER A 350 -23.13 18.82 -11.27
C SER A 350 -23.61 19.87 -12.25
N ILE A 351 -24.48 19.46 -13.17
CA ILE A 351 -25.22 20.32 -14.10
C ILE A 351 -26.69 19.86 -14.12
N PRO A 352 -27.64 20.67 -14.61
CA PRO A 352 -29.04 20.28 -14.73
C PRO A 352 -29.22 18.93 -15.43
N ASP A 353 -30.23 18.17 -15.01
CA ASP A 353 -30.57 16.90 -15.63
C ASP A 353 -30.87 17.04 -17.14
N GLY A 354 -30.62 15.97 -17.90
CA GLY A 354 -30.77 15.90 -19.35
C GLY A 354 -29.87 16.83 -20.16
N SER A 355 -28.80 17.38 -19.58
CA SER A 355 -27.97 18.41 -20.24
C SER A 355 -26.51 18.00 -20.45
N THR A 356 -25.86 18.70 -21.39
CA THR A 356 -24.41 18.70 -21.57
C THR A 356 -23.95 20.15 -21.69
N THR A 357 -22.74 20.45 -21.20
CA THR A 357 -22.17 21.79 -21.34
C THR A 357 -20.65 21.74 -21.32
N PRO A 358 -19.96 22.59 -22.11
CA PRO A 358 -18.54 22.80 -21.92
C PRO A 358 -18.29 23.63 -20.65
N LEU A 359 -17.24 23.28 -19.91
CA LEU A 359 -16.63 24.08 -18.85
C LEU A 359 -15.23 24.48 -19.32
N ALA A 360 -15.00 25.77 -19.50
CA ALA A 360 -13.74 26.24 -20.07
C ALA A 360 -12.60 26.12 -19.06
N VAL A 361 -11.46 25.59 -19.49
CA VAL A 361 -10.24 25.46 -18.69
C VAL A 361 -9.24 26.52 -19.14
N TYR A 362 -8.74 27.27 -18.17
CA TYR A 362 -7.75 28.33 -18.36
C TYR A 362 -6.48 28.01 -17.57
N ALA A 363 -5.32 28.34 -18.13
CA ALA A 363 -4.04 28.35 -17.42
C ALA A 363 -3.43 29.75 -17.54
N ASN A 364 -3.12 30.38 -16.40
CA ASN A 364 -2.59 31.75 -16.31
C ASN A 364 -3.40 32.75 -17.15
N GLY A 365 -4.73 32.67 -17.06
CA GLY A 365 -5.65 33.57 -17.76
C GLY A 365 -5.89 33.27 -19.25
N THR A 366 -5.18 32.31 -19.85
CA THR A 366 -5.39 31.90 -21.25
C THR A 366 -6.24 30.64 -21.30
N LYS A 367 -7.29 30.61 -22.14
CA LYS A 367 -8.09 29.39 -22.34
C LYS A 367 -7.24 28.32 -23.04
N VAL A 368 -7.22 27.11 -22.50
CA VAL A 368 -6.37 26.00 -23.00
C VAL A 368 -7.17 24.86 -23.59
N THR A 369 -8.37 24.58 -23.07
CA THR A 369 -9.30 23.56 -23.59
C THR A 369 -10.70 23.79 -23.02
N ASP A 370 -11.68 23.02 -23.50
CA ASP A 370 -12.98 22.84 -22.86
C ASP A 370 -13.07 21.44 -22.26
N LEU A 371 -13.58 21.35 -21.03
CA LEU A 371 -13.97 20.09 -20.41
C LEU A 371 -15.45 19.82 -20.71
N ALA A 372 -15.76 18.68 -21.31
CA ALA A 372 -17.14 18.30 -21.60
C ALA A 372 -17.81 17.75 -20.33
N LEU A 373 -18.86 18.42 -19.86
CA LEU A 373 -19.73 17.94 -18.78
C LEU A 373 -21.00 17.33 -19.36
N THR A 374 -21.50 16.28 -18.71
CA THR A 374 -22.75 15.60 -19.04
C THR A 374 -23.48 15.21 -17.75
N SER A 375 -24.81 15.28 -17.75
CA SER A 375 -25.63 14.76 -16.65
C SER A 375 -26.12 13.33 -16.90
N ARG A 376 -25.71 12.69 -18.01
CA ARG A 376 -26.19 11.36 -18.44
C ARG A 376 -26.07 10.28 -17.36
N TYR A 377 -25.06 10.37 -16.50
CA TYR A 377 -24.72 9.39 -15.47
C TYR A 377 -25.03 9.89 -14.04
N SER A 378 -25.55 11.10 -13.95
CA SER A 378 -26.05 11.75 -12.75
C SER A 378 -27.57 11.72 -12.74
N TRP A 379 -28.15 12.19 -11.64
CA TRP A 379 -29.58 12.31 -11.39
C TRP A 379 -30.29 10.96 -11.32
N MET A 380 -30.69 10.63 -10.10
CA MET A 380 -31.59 9.53 -9.78
C MET A 380 -32.75 10.05 -8.94
N TYR A 381 -33.88 9.33 -8.99
CA TYR A 381 -35.12 9.74 -8.37
C TYR A 381 -35.83 8.54 -7.73
N GLY A 382 -36.68 8.83 -6.75
CA GLY A 382 -37.57 7.88 -6.12
C GLY A 382 -36.95 7.12 -4.94
N ALA A 383 -37.70 6.15 -4.44
CA ALA A 383 -37.21 5.17 -3.48
C ALA A 383 -36.36 4.11 -4.17
N TYR A 384 -35.48 3.43 -3.44
CA TYR A 384 -34.70 2.31 -3.97
C TYR A 384 -35.64 1.25 -4.60
N PRO A 385 -35.39 0.75 -5.84
CA PRO A 385 -34.13 0.81 -6.61
C PRO A 385 -33.97 2.03 -7.54
N PHE A 386 -34.58 3.18 -7.22
CA PHE A 386 -34.41 4.47 -7.89
C PHE A 386 -34.83 4.48 -9.36
N THR A 387 -36.00 3.90 -9.64
CA THR A 387 -36.53 3.74 -11.01
C THR A 387 -37.34 4.92 -11.52
N ASP A 388 -37.55 5.96 -10.71
CA ASP A 388 -38.34 7.11 -11.11
C ASP A 388 -37.59 7.95 -12.15
N GLY A 389 -38.34 8.57 -13.06
CA GLY A 389 -37.78 9.44 -14.09
C GLY A 389 -37.52 10.87 -13.61
N PRO A 390 -36.97 11.72 -14.50
CA PRO A 390 -36.73 13.14 -14.24
C PRO A 390 -37.94 13.85 -13.63
N GLY A 391 -37.72 14.57 -12.53
CA GLY A 391 -38.77 15.27 -11.79
C GLY A 391 -39.53 14.41 -10.76
N GLY A 392 -39.11 13.15 -10.55
CA GLY A 392 -39.58 12.30 -9.47
C GLY A 392 -39.21 12.82 -8.08
N ALA A 393 -39.72 12.14 -7.04
CA ALA A 393 -39.38 12.47 -5.66
C ALA A 393 -37.89 12.20 -5.36
N ASN A 394 -37.37 12.79 -4.29
CA ASN A 394 -36.02 12.52 -3.77
C ASN A 394 -34.90 12.55 -4.83
N PRO A 395 -34.67 13.68 -5.53
CA PRO A 395 -33.54 13.77 -6.46
C PRO A 395 -32.22 13.57 -5.73
N HIS A 396 -31.31 12.78 -6.32
CA HIS A 396 -29.98 12.48 -5.75
C HIS A 396 -29.00 12.07 -6.86
N ARG A 397 -27.76 11.72 -6.50
CA ARG A 397 -26.64 11.42 -7.41
C ARG A 397 -26.34 12.59 -8.35
N PHE A 398 -26.18 13.79 -7.79
CA PHE A 398 -26.08 15.04 -8.54
C PHE A 398 -24.78 15.19 -9.34
N PHE A 399 -23.69 14.61 -8.86
CA PHE A 399 -22.35 14.85 -9.40
C PHE A 399 -21.86 13.69 -10.26
N ASP A 400 -21.02 14.04 -11.22
CA ASP A 400 -20.19 13.14 -12.01
C ASP A 400 -18.77 13.71 -12.15
N ASP A 401 -17.83 12.84 -12.53
CA ASP A 401 -16.43 13.21 -12.78
C ASP A 401 -16.20 13.34 -14.29
N ALA A 402 -15.79 14.53 -14.74
CA ALA A 402 -15.33 14.75 -16.11
C ALA A 402 -13.81 14.94 -16.11
N ARG A 403 -13.11 14.37 -17.11
CA ARG A 403 -11.64 14.47 -17.20
C ARG A 403 -11.12 14.87 -18.58
N VAL A 404 -9.96 15.50 -18.62
CA VAL A 404 -9.30 15.96 -19.85
C VAL A 404 -7.77 15.97 -19.73
N LEU A 405 -7.08 15.61 -20.81
CA LEU A 405 -5.65 15.87 -20.96
C LEU A 405 -5.43 17.31 -21.39
N LEU A 406 -4.56 18.02 -20.69
CA LEU A 406 -4.17 19.39 -21.03
C LEU A 406 -3.17 19.39 -22.19
N PRO A 407 -3.06 20.48 -22.98
CA PRO A 407 -2.18 20.53 -24.16
C PRO A 407 -0.68 20.33 -23.87
N ARG A 408 -0.26 20.49 -22.61
CA ARG A 408 1.11 20.35 -22.13
C ARG A 408 1.13 20.20 -20.61
N THR A 409 2.28 19.83 -20.05
CA THR A 409 2.53 19.91 -18.60
C THR A 409 2.69 21.36 -18.16
N TYR A 410 1.84 21.79 -17.24
CA TYR A 410 1.92 23.08 -16.57
C TYR A 410 2.69 22.91 -15.25
N PRO A 411 3.67 23.78 -14.95
CA PRO A 411 4.45 23.67 -13.72
C PRO A 411 3.63 24.07 -12.49
N ALA A 412 4.11 23.67 -11.30
CA ALA A 412 3.65 24.23 -10.03
C ALA A 412 3.73 25.77 -10.07
N GLY A 413 2.76 26.43 -9.43
CA GLY A 413 2.57 27.89 -9.47
C GLY A 413 1.65 28.38 -10.60
N THR A 414 1.31 27.53 -11.58
CA THR A 414 0.31 27.88 -12.59
C THR A 414 -1.06 28.08 -11.93
N VAL A 415 -1.75 29.17 -12.28
CA VAL A 415 -3.15 29.38 -11.89
C VAL A 415 -4.04 28.65 -12.89
N LEU A 416 -4.65 27.55 -12.45
CA LEU A 416 -5.62 26.79 -13.21
C LEU A 416 -7.02 27.26 -12.84
N LYS A 417 -7.84 27.59 -13.83
CA LYS A 417 -9.19 28.10 -13.64
C LYS A 417 -10.19 27.33 -14.49
N VAL A 418 -11.27 26.86 -13.87
CA VAL A 418 -12.45 26.33 -14.57
C VAL A 418 -13.55 27.38 -14.56
N GLN A 419 -14.11 27.71 -15.72
CA GLN A 419 -14.99 28.87 -15.89
C GLN A 419 -16.19 28.52 -16.77
N LYS A 420 -17.38 28.95 -16.35
CA LYS A 420 -18.58 28.87 -17.16
C LYS A 420 -18.56 29.99 -18.20
N ASP A 421 -18.15 29.67 -19.43
CA ASP A 421 -18.18 30.63 -20.55
C ASP A 421 -19.46 30.52 -21.38
N SER A 422 -20.08 29.34 -21.36
CA SER A 422 -21.25 29.01 -22.17
C SER A 422 -22.56 29.32 -21.43
N THR A 423 -23.59 29.65 -22.18
CA THR A 423 -24.99 29.71 -21.72
C THR A 423 -25.73 28.38 -21.94
N ALA A 424 -25.05 27.32 -22.40
CA ALA A 424 -25.64 26.01 -22.69
C ALA A 424 -26.25 25.31 -21.46
N SER A 425 -25.77 25.63 -20.27
CA SER A 425 -26.39 25.22 -19.01
C SER A 425 -26.79 26.44 -18.17
N ALA A 426 -27.89 26.28 -17.42
CA ALA A 426 -28.36 27.26 -16.45
C ALA A 426 -27.35 27.44 -15.30
N TYR A 427 -26.65 26.36 -14.89
CA TYR A 427 -25.61 26.43 -13.88
C TYR A 427 -24.59 25.28 -14.00
N VAL A 428 -23.44 25.46 -13.36
CA VAL A 428 -22.48 24.39 -13.07
C VAL A 428 -22.15 24.47 -11.59
N THR A 429 -22.33 23.38 -10.85
CA THR A 429 -21.91 23.27 -9.45
C THR A 429 -20.59 22.49 -9.44
N VAL A 430 -19.48 23.16 -9.14
CA VAL A 430 -18.13 22.56 -9.09
C VAL A 430 -17.85 22.13 -7.66
N ASP A 431 -17.57 20.84 -7.46
CA ASP A 431 -17.24 20.26 -6.16
C ASP A 431 -15.73 20.31 -5.91
N LEU A 432 -14.94 19.64 -6.78
CA LEU A 432 -13.50 19.57 -6.63
C LEU A 432 -12.78 19.46 -7.97
N LEU A 433 -11.48 19.76 -7.94
CA LEU A 433 -10.55 19.57 -9.03
C LEU A 433 -9.45 18.61 -8.59
N GLU A 434 -9.16 17.58 -9.39
CA GLU A 434 -7.99 16.71 -9.24
C GLU A 434 -7.03 16.98 -10.39
N THR A 435 -5.77 17.30 -10.06
CA THR A 435 -4.73 17.57 -11.06
C THR A 435 -3.55 16.63 -10.88
N GLU A 436 -3.01 16.12 -11.98
CA GLU A 436 -1.86 15.22 -11.96
C GLU A 436 -1.04 15.29 -13.25
N GLU A 437 0.13 14.68 -13.21
CA GLU A 437 0.91 14.36 -14.39
C GLU A 437 0.54 12.95 -14.87
N ALA A 438 -0.32 12.89 -15.90
CA ALA A 438 -0.61 11.68 -16.64
C ALA A 438 0.63 11.21 -17.40
N ASP A 439 0.98 9.94 -17.20
CA ASP A 439 2.08 9.26 -17.86
C ASP A 439 1.96 9.32 -19.39
N ALA A 440 3.10 9.26 -20.08
CA ALA A 440 3.14 8.95 -21.50
C ALA A 440 2.54 7.55 -21.78
N ALA A 441 2.10 7.31 -23.02
CA ALA A 441 1.61 6.00 -23.42
C ALA A 441 2.71 4.93 -23.24
N TYR A 442 2.42 3.90 -22.45
CA TYR A 442 3.35 2.79 -22.27
C TYR A 442 3.46 1.97 -23.56
N PRO A 443 4.66 1.52 -23.93
CA PRO A 443 4.86 0.69 -25.11
C PRO A 443 4.30 -0.72 -24.90
N ALA A 444 4.01 -1.42 -26.00
CA ALA A 444 3.65 -2.83 -25.98
C ALA A 444 4.74 -3.66 -25.29
N PRO A 445 4.41 -4.51 -24.29
CA PRO A 445 5.37 -5.43 -23.73
C PRO A 445 5.87 -6.44 -24.77
N GLY A 446 7.12 -6.88 -24.64
CA GLY A 446 7.71 -7.86 -25.56
C GLY A 446 6.90 -9.16 -25.60
N GLY A 447 6.62 -9.66 -26.81
CA GLY A 447 5.88 -10.92 -27.00
C GLY A 447 4.36 -10.81 -26.92
N TYR A 448 3.80 -9.62 -26.66
CA TYR A 448 2.36 -9.41 -26.62
C TYR A 448 1.79 -9.19 -28.04
N VAL A 449 0.51 -9.49 -28.22
CA VAL A 449 -0.25 -9.21 -29.46
C VAL A 449 -1.16 -8.00 -29.27
N SER A 450 -1.27 -7.14 -30.28
CA SER A 450 -2.16 -5.97 -30.18
C SER A 450 -3.57 -6.29 -30.66
N VAL A 451 -4.60 -5.76 -29.98
CA VAL A 451 -6.00 -5.84 -30.42
C VAL A 451 -6.22 -5.26 -31.83
N THR A 452 -5.41 -4.27 -32.22
CA THR A 452 -5.47 -3.64 -33.55
C THR A 452 -5.04 -4.58 -34.68
N ALA A 453 -4.21 -5.58 -34.38
CA ALA A 453 -3.85 -6.62 -35.34
C ALA A 453 -5.03 -7.56 -35.67
N TYR A 454 -6.11 -7.50 -34.87
CA TYR A 454 -7.31 -8.31 -35.02
C TYR A 454 -8.56 -7.47 -35.37
N GLY A 455 -8.36 -6.23 -35.83
CA GLY A 455 -9.42 -5.39 -36.37
C GLY A 455 -9.99 -4.34 -35.41
N ALA A 456 -9.49 -4.24 -34.18
CA ALA A 456 -9.89 -3.16 -33.28
C ALA A 456 -9.36 -1.81 -33.80
N THR A 457 -10.19 -0.77 -33.80
CA THR A 457 -9.83 0.54 -34.34
C THR A 457 -10.02 1.63 -33.29
N PRO A 458 -8.93 2.27 -32.80
CA PRO A 458 -9.06 3.28 -31.76
C PRO A 458 -9.75 4.54 -32.27
N ASN A 459 -10.55 5.16 -31.40
CA ASN A 459 -11.22 6.45 -31.57
C ASN A 459 -12.24 6.47 -32.72
N ASP A 460 -12.88 5.35 -32.98
CA ASP A 460 -14.11 5.30 -33.78
C ASP A 460 -15.30 4.84 -32.93
N ASN A 461 -16.46 4.68 -33.58
CA ASN A 461 -17.70 4.25 -32.92
C ASN A 461 -18.06 2.80 -33.24
N SER A 462 -17.13 2.03 -33.81
CA SER A 462 -17.34 0.63 -34.18
C SER A 462 -17.06 -0.29 -32.99
N ASP A 463 -17.79 -1.40 -32.91
CA ASP A 463 -17.63 -2.36 -31.81
C ASP A 463 -16.37 -3.23 -31.99
N ASP A 464 -15.45 -3.13 -31.04
CA ASP A 464 -14.16 -3.82 -31.01
C ASP A 464 -14.20 -5.16 -30.27
N THR A 465 -15.35 -5.56 -29.68
CA THR A 465 -15.45 -6.73 -28.79
C THR A 465 -14.90 -8.01 -29.41
N ASN A 466 -15.19 -8.26 -30.68
CA ASN A 466 -14.72 -9.47 -31.37
C ASN A 466 -13.20 -9.44 -31.61
N ALA A 467 -12.62 -8.28 -31.92
CA ALA A 467 -11.18 -8.14 -32.07
C ALA A 467 -10.44 -8.43 -30.75
N PHE A 468 -11.00 -7.98 -29.63
CA PHE A 468 -10.48 -8.30 -28.29
C PHE A 468 -10.56 -9.81 -28.00
N ARG A 469 -11.71 -10.43 -28.26
CA ARG A 469 -11.89 -11.89 -28.07
C ARG A 469 -10.92 -12.69 -28.94
N THR A 470 -10.70 -12.29 -30.19
CA THR A 470 -9.72 -12.92 -31.09
C THR A 470 -8.28 -12.72 -30.62
N ALA A 471 -7.94 -11.54 -30.06
CA ALA A 471 -6.62 -11.31 -29.49
C ALA A 471 -6.37 -12.20 -28.26
N VAL A 472 -7.35 -12.30 -27.36
CA VAL A 472 -7.29 -13.16 -26.16
C VAL A 472 -7.17 -14.64 -26.53
N SER A 473 -7.89 -15.10 -27.56
CA SER A 473 -7.85 -16.50 -27.98
C SER A 473 -6.48 -16.97 -28.50
N GLN A 474 -5.53 -16.06 -28.71
CA GLN A 474 -4.16 -16.42 -29.10
C GLN A 474 -3.33 -17.00 -27.94
N GLY A 475 -3.83 -16.93 -26.69
CA GLY A 475 -3.13 -17.48 -25.52
C GLY A 475 -1.80 -16.78 -25.22
N ARG A 476 -1.63 -15.54 -25.69
CA ARG A 476 -0.48 -14.67 -25.46
C ARG A 476 -0.92 -13.43 -24.69
N GLY A 477 0.02 -12.72 -24.08
CA GLY A 477 -0.27 -11.39 -23.53
C GLY A 477 -0.89 -10.47 -24.59
N VAL A 478 -1.89 -9.70 -24.21
CA VAL A 478 -2.63 -8.78 -25.08
C VAL A 478 -2.28 -7.34 -24.73
N TYR A 479 -1.98 -6.54 -25.75
CA TYR A 479 -1.72 -5.11 -25.63
C TYR A 479 -2.84 -4.29 -26.27
N ILE A 480 -3.34 -3.30 -25.53
CA ILE A 480 -4.34 -2.34 -25.99
C ILE A 480 -3.62 -0.98 -26.13
N PRO A 481 -3.42 -0.48 -27.36
CA PRO A 481 -2.70 0.78 -27.55
C PRO A 481 -3.51 1.98 -27.03
N ALA A 482 -2.91 3.17 -27.13
CA ALA A 482 -3.62 4.40 -26.80
C ALA A 482 -4.80 4.65 -27.75
N GLY A 483 -5.92 5.10 -27.19
CA GLY A 483 -7.18 5.33 -27.89
C GLY A 483 -8.39 4.88 -27.07
N THR A 484 -9.57 5.25 -27.56
CA THR A 484 -10.86 4.76 -27.07
C THR A 484 -11.32 3.58 -27.94
N PHE A 485 -11.73 2.47 -27.32
CA PHE A 485 -12.25 1.28 -27.99
C PHE A 485 -13.64 0.96 -27.46
N VAL A 486 -14.59 0.59 -28.31
CA VAL A 486 -15.98 0.35 -27.91
C VAL A 486 -16.21 -1.13 -27.70
N LEU A 487 -16.78 -1.51 -26.55
CA LEU A 487 -17.11 -2.90 -26.22
C LEU A 487 -18.62 -3.05 -25.98
N SER A 488 -19.29 -3.82 -26.83
CA SER A 488 -20.71 -4.20 -26.68
C SER A 488 -20.95 -5.44 -25.80
N GLY A 489 -19.88 -6.03 -25.28
CA GLY A 489 -19.96 -7.24 -24.45
C GLY A 489 -18.69 -7.47 -23.63
N THR A 490 -18.82 -8.21 -22.54
CA THR A 490 -17.68 -8.73 -21.77
C THR A 490 -16.73 -9.57 -22.63
N VAL A 491 -15.44 -9.44 -22.32
CA VAL A 491 -14.35 -10.23 -22.90
C VAL A 491 -13.86 -11.22 -21.84
N SER A 492 -14.10 -12.52 -22.06
CA SER A 492 -13.60 -13.56 -21.15
C SER A 492 -12.09 -13.74 -21.29
N VAL A 493 -11.39 -13.87 -20.17
CA VAL A 493 -9.92 -13.96 -20.12
C VAL A 493 -9.45 -14.94 -19.04
N ALA A 494 -8.43 -15.73 -19.35
CA ALA A 494 -7.81 -16.66 -18.41
C ALA A 494 -6.34 -16.92 -18.77
N GLY A 495 -5.46 -16.92 -17.76
CA GLY A 495 -4.07 -17.37 -17.88
C GLY A 495 -3.15 -16.48 -18.71
N ILE A 496 -3.55 -15.24 -19.00
CA ILE A 496 -2.78 -14.28 -19.77
C ILE A 496 -2.81 -12.89 -19.14
N ASP A 497 -1.88 -12.04 -19.58
CA ASP A 497 -1.86 -10.62 -19.24
C ASP A 497 -2.62 -9.80 -20.30
N VAL A 498 -3.41 -8.82 -19.88
CA VAL A 498 -4.01 -7.79 -20.74
C VAL A 498 -3.56 -6.43 -20.23
N ARG A 499 -2.87 -5.67 -21.11
CA ARG A 499 -2.19 -4.42 -20.74
C ARG A 499 -2.58 -3.28 -21.67
N GLY A 500 -3.09 -2.19 -21.11
CA GLY A 500 -3.26 -0.94 -21.83
C GLY A 500 -1.99 -0.09 -21.86
N ALA A 501 -2.09 1.09 -22.48
CA ALA A 501 -1.03 2.08 -22.57
C ALA A 501 -1.01 3.07 -21.38
N GLY A 502 -1.82 2.85 -20.34
CA GLY A 502 -2.00 3.70 -19.17
C GLY A 502 -3.44 4.21 -19.06
N ILE A 503 -3.89 4.49 -17.83
CA ILE A 503 -5.31 4.86 -17.56
C ILE A 503 -5.76 6.14 -18.29
N TRP A 504 -4.84 7.07 -18.57
CA TRP A 504 -5.12 8.29 -19.33
C TRP A 504 -5.00 8.12 -20.86
N ARG A 505 -4.60 6.94 -21.32
CA ARG A 505 -4.18 6.68 -22.70
C ARG A 505 -5.06 5.64 -23.38
N THR A 506 -5.45 4.59 -22.67
CA THR A 506 -6.35 3.55 -23.16
C THR A 506 -7.68 3.63 -22.44
N VAL A 507 -8.77 3.81 -23.19
CA VAL A 507 -10.14 3.85 -22.68
C VAL A 507 -10.96 2.75 -23.36
N LEU A 508 -11.63 1.92 -22.57
CA LEU A 508 -12.60 0.95 -23.03
C LEU A 508 -13.98 1.52 -22.74
N SER A 509 -14.67 1.98 -23.79
CA SER A 509 -16.02 2.51 -23.70
C SER A 509 -17.03 1.36 -23.71
N GLY A 510 -17.93 1.32 -22.73
CA GLY A 510 -19.07 0.40 -22.76
C GLY A 510 -20.09 0.78 -23.83
N LEU A 511 -20.84 -0.20 -24.30
CA LEU A 511 -21.98 -0.02 -25.19
C LEU A 511 -23.14 -0.92 -24.77
N ASN A 512 -24.34 -0.36 -24.70
CA ASN A 512 -25.57 -1.04 -24.28
C ASN A 512 -25.49 -1.60 -22.86
N ARG A 513 -24.82 -0.88 -21.96
CA ARG A 513 -24.59 -1.25 -20.54
C ARG A 513 -23.66 -2.46 -20.38
N ARG A 514 -22.91 -2.81 -21.42
CA ARG A 514 -22.03 -3.98 -21.47
C ARG A 514 -20.58 -3.56 -21.73
N GLY A 515 -19.65 -4.49 -21.48
CA GLY A 515 -18.22 -4.30 -21.72
C GLY A 515 -17.36 -4.90 -20.60
N GLY A 516 -16.06 -4.65 -20.64
CA GLY A 516 -15.14 -5.08 -19.58
C GLY A 516 -14.68 -6.54 -19.69
N PHE A 517 -14.20 -7.08 -18.56
CA PHE A 517 -13.53 -8.38 -18.53
C PHE A 517 -14.18 -9.35 -17.55
N LEU A 518 -14.43 -10.57 -18.03
CA LEU A 518 -14.81 -11.71 -17.20
C LEU A 518 -13.59 -12.63 -17.03
N VAL A 519 -13.03 -12.69 -15.83
CA VAL A 519 -11.91 -13.59 -15.50
C VAL A 519 -12.45 -14.98 -15.15
N THR A 520 -11.89 -16.01 -15.77
CA THR A 520 -12.38 -17.40 -15.61
C THR A 520 -11.26 -18.38 -15.23
N GLY A 521 -10.18 -17.91 -14.60
CA GLY A 521 -9.05 -18.77 -14.24
C GLY A 521 -7.88 -18.07 -13.55
N SER A 522 -6.86 -18.87 -13.24
CA SER A 522 -5.62 -18.45 -12.58
C SER A 522 -4.68 -17.63 -13.48
N ASN A 523 -3.69 -16.98 -12.85
CA ASN A 523 -2.56 -16.31 -13.50
C ASN A 523 -2.96 -15.30 -14.57
N THR A 524 -4.04 -14.55 -14.31
CA THR A 524 -4.51 -13.49 -15.20
C THR A 524 -4.07 -12.13 -14.65
N THR A 525 -3.41 -11.32 -15.47
CA THR A 525 -3.09 -9.93 -15.12
C THR A 525 -3.93 -8.96 -15.94
N LEU A 526 -4.64 -8.03 -15.29
CA LEU A 526 -5.28 -6.90 -15.96
C LEU A 526 -4.65 -5.60 -15.48
N GLY A 527 -4.27 -4.71 -16.40
CA GLY A 527 -3.75 -3.41 -15.98
C GLY A 527 -3.56 -2.35 -17.06
N ASP A 528 -3.35 -1.13 -16.61
CA ASP A 528 -2.99 0.05 -17.43
C ASP A 528 -4.07 0.54 -18.40
N PHE A 529 -5.35 0.47 -18.05
CA PHE A 529 -6.44 1.02 -18.86
C PHE A 529 -7.54 1.63 -18.00
N THR A 530 -8.37 2.49 -18.61
CA THR A 530 -9.67 2.87 -18.03
C THR A 530 -10.77 2.05 -18.69
N LEU A 531 -11.73 1.57 -17.92
CA LEU A 531 -13.06 1.24 -18.43
C LEU A 531 -14.02 2.40 -18.11
N ASP A 532 -14.69 2.92 -19.12
CA ASP A 532 -15.73 3.96 -18.98
C ASP A 532 -17.03 3.38 -19.56
N GLY A 533 -17.88 2.86 -18.69
CA GLY A 533 -19.12 2.20 -19.11
C GLY A 533 -20.17 3.19 -19.60
N ASP A 534 -21.35 2.65 -19.93
CA ASP A 534 -22.52 3.44 -20.29
C ASP A 534 -23.73 3.10 -19.41
N VAL A 535 -23.49 2.58 -18.20
CA VAL A 535 -24.54 2.21 -17.23
C VAL A 535 -25.07 3.48 -16.56
N THR A 536 -26.39 3.70 -16.65
CA THR A 536 -27.08 4.91 -16.12
C THR A 536 -28.00 4.61 -14.93
N THR A 537 -28.28 3.33 -14.65
CA THR A 537 -29.20 2.88 -13.59
C THR A 537 -28.72 1.54 -13.05
N ARG A 538 -29.15 1.15 -11.84
CA ARG A 538 -28.88 -0.18 -11.29
C ARG A 538 -29.94 -1.18 -11.74
N ASP A 539 -29.50 -2.28 -12.36
CA ASP A 539 -30.41 -3.39 -12.69
C ASP A 539 -30.76 -4.22 -11.44
N PRO A 540 -31.96 -4.85 -11.40
CA PRO A 540 -32.28 -5.84 -10.37
C PRO A 540 -31.28 -6.99 -10.36
N ASP A 541 -30.89 -7.45 -9.17
CA ASP A 541 -29.84 -8.47 -9.02
C ASP A 541 -30.21 -9.83 -9.62
N CYS A 542 -31.51 -10.17 -9.71
CA CYS A 542 -31.97 -11.42 -10.31
C CYS A 542 -31.91 -11.44 -11.84
N CYS A 543 -31.80 -10.27 -12.50
CA CYS A 543 -31.90 -10.13 -13.95
C CYS A 543 -30.92 -9.06 -14.45
N PRO A 544 -29.59 -9.26 -14.33
CA PRO A 544 -28.61 -8.24 -14.68
C PRO A 544 -28.60 -7.95 -16.20
N GLY A 545 -28.97 -6.72 -16.55
CA GLY A 545 -28.88 -6.15 -17.89
C GLY A 545 -27.54 -5.46 -18.18
N SER A 546 -26.66 -5.37 -17.18
CA SER A 546 -25.39 -4.65 -17.20
C SER A 546 -24.25 -5.49 -16.65
N ASP A 547 -23.04 -5.19 -17.13
CA ASP A 547 -21.81 -5.87 -16.72
C ASP A 547 -21.08 -5.06 -15.62
N ALA A 548 -20.30 -5.77 -14.79
CA ALA A 548 -19.26 -5.11 -14.02
C ALA A 548 -18.07 -4.73 -14.92
N ALA A 549 -17.23 -3.80 -14.50
CA ALA A 549 -16.04 -3.46 -15.29
C ALA A 549 -15.05 -4.64 -15.35
N ILE A 550 -14.86 -5.30 -14.21
CA ILE A 550 -14.11 -6.55 -14.09
C ILE A 550 -14.86 -7.47 -13.14
N GLU A 551 -15.09 -8.72 -13.54
CA GLU A 551 -15.75 -9.72 -12.70
C GLU A 551 -15.20 -11.13 -12.91
N GLY A 552 -15.52 -12.04 -11.99
CA GLY A 552 -15.38 -13.48 -12.20
C GLY A 552 -14.60 -14.24 -11.12
N ASP A 553 -14.10 -15.41 -11.50
CA ASP A 553 -13.25 -16.27 -10.69
C ASP A 553 -11.79 -16.08 -11.12
N PHE A 554 -11.01 -15.48 -10.23
CA PHE A 554 -9.63 -15.11 -10.49
C PHE A 554 -8.65 -16.25 -10.17
N GLY A 555 -9.14 -17.42 -9.75
CA GLY A 555 -8.33 -18.58 -9.42
C GLY A 555 -7.19 -18.21 -8.48
N THR A 556 -6.00 -18.73 -8.77
CA THR A 556 -4.75 -18.41 -8.07
C THR A 556 -3.85 -17.50 -8.89
N GLY A 557 -3.04 -16.66 -8.24
CA GLY A 557 -1.97 -15.95 -8.93
C GLY A 557 -2.41 -14.76 -9.82
N SER A 558 -3.69 -14.42 -9.87
CA SER A 558 -4.17 -13.29 -10.66
C SER A 558 -3.82 -11.93 -10.02
N LEU A 559 -3.72 -10.89 -10.86
CA LEU A 559 -3.33 -9.53 -10.50
C LEU A 559 -4.20 -8.53 -11.26
N ILE A 560 -4.73 -7.53 -10.55
CA ILE A 560 -5.30 -6.33 -11.18
C ILE A 560 -4.48 -5.14 -10.70
N HIS A 561 -3.94 -4.34 -11.60
CA HIS A 561 -3.22 -3.16 -11.17
C HIS A 561 -3.34 -1.98 -12.12
N HIS A 562 -3.37 -0.78 -11.55
CA HIS A 562 -3.41 0.47 -12.31
C HIS A 562 -4.54 0.50 -13.35
N VAL A 563 -5.75 0.15 -12.91
CA VAL A 563 -6.99 0.26 -13.69
C VAL A 563 -7.86 1.37 -13.12
N ALA A 564 -8.47 2.15 -13.99
CA ALA A 564 -9.54 3.06 -13.61
C ALA A 564 -10.88 2.56 -14.15
N THR A 565 -11.96 2.85 -13.43
CA THR A 565 -13.33 2.52 -13.84
C THR A 565 -14.22 3.73 -13.63
N ASN A 566 -15.09 3.97 -14.60
CA ASN A 566 -16.20 4.91 -14.53
C ASN A 566 -17.47 4.27 -15.10
N HIS A 567 -18.66 4.66 -14.62
CA HIS A 567 -19.96 4.32 -15.21
C HIS A 567 -20.25 2.82 -15.45
N ALA A 568 -19.69 1.94 -14.63
CA ALA A 568 -20.02 0.51 -14.62
C ALA A 568 -21.12 0.19 -13.61
N LYS A 569 -21.72 -1.02 -13.68
CA LYS A 569 -22.58 -1.49 -12.59
C LYS A 569 -21.77 -1.59 -11.30
N VAL A 570 -20.71 -2.40 -11.34
CA VAL A 570 -19.73 -2.59 -10.26
C VAL A 570 -18.33 -2.39 -10.82
N GLY A 571 -17.41 -1.84 -10.03
CA GLY A 571 -16.02 -1.68 -10.44
C GLY A 571 -15.27 -3.00 -10.50
N LEU A 572 -15.31 -3.79 -9.42
CA LEU A 572 -14.70 -5.12 -9.35
C LEU A 572 -15.59 -6.09 -8.57
N TRP A 573 -16.08 -7.14 -9.23
CA TRP A 573 -16.90 -8.19 -8.61
C TRP A 573 -16.16 -9.53 -8.58
N VAL A 574 -15.60 -9.90 -7.43
CA VAL A 574 -14.79 -11.10 -7.23
C VAL A 574 -15.66 -12.23 -6.67
N THR A 575 -15.62 -13.39 -7.31
CA THR A 575 -16.42 -14.55 -6.89
C THR A 575 -15.69 -15.87 -7.12
N GLY A 576 -16.42 -16.98 -7.03
CA GLY A 576 -15.92 -18.32 -7.27
C GLY A 576 -14.97 -18.78 -6.18
N ASN A 577 -13.89 -19.47 -6.59
CA ASN A 577 -12.88 -20.04 -5.69
C ASN A 577 -11.59 -19.23 -5.63
N THR A 578 -11.66 -17.94 -5.99
CA THR A 578 -10.54 -16.98 -5.98
C THR A 578 -9.67 -17.12 -4.73
N ASP A 579 -8.37 -17.31 -4.91
CA ASP A 579 -7.40 -17.55 -3.84
C ASP A 579 -6.09 -16.81 -4.13
N GLY A 580 -5.82 -15.76 -3.37
CA GLY A 580 -4.60 -14.98 -3.57
C GLY A 580 -4.69 -13.95 -4.70
N LEU A 581 -5.87 -13.39 -4.99
CA LEU A 581 -5.99 -12.22 -5.87
C LEU A 581 -5.33 -11.01 -5.21
N TYR A 582 -4.48 -10.32 -5.96
CA TYR A 582 -3.98 -9.00 -5.58
C TYR A 582 -4.54 -7.95 -6.52
N ALA A 583 -5.23 -6.96 -5.96
CA ALA A 583 -5.75 -5.81 -6.69
C ALA A 583 -5.14 -4.54 -6.09
N ALA A 584 -4.42 -3.73 -6.88
CA ALA A 584 -3.71 -2.57 -6.33
C ALA A 584 -3.68 -1.35 -7.26
N GLY A 585 -3.77 -0.15 -6.68
CA GLY A 585 -3.65 1.09 -7.47
C GLY A 585 -4.87 1.38 -8.35
N LEU A 586 -6.07 0.98 -7.92
CA LEU A 586 -7.30 1.18 -8.70
C LEU A 586 -7.92 2.56 -8.46
N ARG A 587 -8.63 3.07 -9.47
CA ARG A 587 -9.45 4.29 -9.35
C ARG A 587 -10.87 4.01 -9.80
N ILE A 588 -11.78 3.84 -8.86
CA ILE A 588 -13.17 3.43 -9.14
C ILE A 588 -14.08 4.63 -8.87
N ARG A 589 -14.79 5.06 -9.90
CA ARG A 589 -15.66 6.24 -9.87
C ARG A 589 -17.04 5.91 -10.41
N ASN A 590 -18.06 6.59 -9.88
CA ASN A 590 -19.41 6.68 -10.44
C ASN A 590 -20.02 5.32 -10.86
N THR A 591 -19.83 4.27 -10.05
CA THR A 591 -20.50 2.97 -10.26
C THR A 591 -21.95 3.05 -9.80
N MET A 592 -22.83 2.24 -10.41
CA MET A 592 -24.27 2.23 -10.09
C MET A 592 -24.64 1.32 -8.92
N ALA A 593 -23.73 0.44 -8.51
CA ALA A 593 -23.78 -0.35 -7.28
C ALA A 593 -22.40 -0.24 -6.62
N ASP A 594 -21.88 -1.36 -6.12
CA ASP A 594 -20.64 -1.41 -5.37
C ASP A 594 -19.45 -0.86 -6.16
N GLY A 595 -18.46 -0.31 -5.45
CA GLY A 595 -17.15 -0.08 -6.02
C GLY A 595 -16.43 -1.42 -6.22
N VAL A 596 -16.27 -2.17 -5.13
CA VAL A 596 -15.65 -3.50 -5.10
C VAL A 596 -16.47 -4.43 -4.21
N ASN A 597 -16.76 -5.65 -4.68
CA ASN A 597 -17.36 -6.70 -3.87
C ASN A 597 -16.54 -7.99 -3.97
N PHE A 598 -16.06 -8.50 -2.84
CA PHE A 598 -15.45 -9.82 -2.73
C PHE A 598 -16.48 -10.77 -2.11
N THR A 599 -16.90 -11.77 -2.88
CA THR A 599 -17.92 -12.75 -2.49
C THR A 599 -17.49 -14.19 -2.85
N GLY A 600 -18.41 -15.15 -2.76
CA GLY A 600 -18.13 -16.57 -2.99
C GLY A 600 -17.15 -17.14 -1.96
N ASN A 601 -16.20 -17.96 -2.42
CA ASN A 601 -15.13 -18.54 -1.60
C ASN A 601 -13.80 -17.80 -1.75
N THR A 602 -13.88 -16.48 -2.01
CA THR A 602 -12.70 -15.61 -2.09
C THR A 602 -11.88 -15.70 -0.82
N ARG A 603 -10.57 -15.96 -0.96
CA ARG A 603 -9.67 -16.08 0.18
C ARG A 603 -8.27 -15.57 -0.09
N ASN A 604 -7.53 -15.29 0.97
CA ASN A 604 -6.13 -14.83 0.93
C ASN A 604 -5.91 -13.66 -0.04
N SER A 605 -6.93 -12.84 -0.27
CA SER A 605 -6.95 -11.84 -1.33
C SER A 605 -6.85 -10.44 -0.73
N ARG A 606 -6.27 -9.49 -1.47
CA ARG A 606 -6.03 -8.13 -0.99
C ARG A 606 -6.36 -7.10 -2.05
N LEU A 607 -7.17 -6.10 -1.67
CA LEU A 607 -7.28 -4.83 -2.37
C LEU A 607 -6.40 -3.81 -1.64
N GLU A 608 -5.58 -3.06 -2.38
CA GLU A 608 -4.66 -2.10 -1.79
C GLU A 608 -4.51 -0.79 -2.59
N GLN A 609 -4.14 0.31 -1.92
CA GLN A 609 -3.74 1.58 -2.55
C GLN A 609 -4.78 2.05 -3.59
N THR A 610 -6.06 1.96 -3.25
CA THR A 610 -7.18 2.14 -4.18
C THR A 610 -8.04 3.33 -3.77
N THR A 611 -8.59 4.03 -4.75
CA THR A 611 -9.53 5.13 -4.50
C THR A 611 -10.90 4.78 -5.05
N VAL A 612 -11.94 5.04 -4.26
CA VAL A 612 -13.33 4.76 -4.61
C VAL A 612 -14.18 6.01 -4.32
N ARG A 613 -14.98 6.48 -5.28
CA ARG A 613 -15.85 7.65 -5.06
C ARG A 613 -17.17 7.55 -5.83
N ASN A 614 -18.26 8.03 -5.23
CA ASN A 614 -19.57 8.20 -5.89
C ASN A 614 -20.24 6.87 -6.31
N THR A 615 -20.14 5.84 -5.47
CA THR A 615 -20.74 4.52 -5.72
C THR A 615 -22.25 4.53 -5.44
N GLY A 616 -23.00 3.66 -6.10
CA GLY A 616 -24.46 3.53 -5.93
C GLY A 616 -24.87 2.48 -4.89
N ASP A 617 -23.90 1.89 -4.21
CA ASP A 617 -24.00 1.00 -3.04
C ASP A 617 -22.64 1.09 -2.31
N ASP A 618 -22.28 0.07 -1.51
CA ASP A 618 -21.02 -0.03 -0.80
C ASP A 618 -19.82 0.31 -1.68
N CYS A 619 -18.98 1.26 -1.24
CA CYS A 619 -17.71 1.46 -1.92
C CYS A 619 -16.87 0.16 -1.92
N LEU A 620 -16.90 -0.58 -0.81
CA LEU A 620 -16.16 -1.81 -0.60
C LEU A 620 -17.01 -2.81 0.19
N ALA A 621 -17.17 -4.02 -0.31
CA ALA A 621 -17.91 -5.08 0.36
C ALA A 621 -17.10 -6.39 0.40
N MET A 622 -17.11 -7.04 1.56
CA MET A 622 -16.79 -8.47 1.69
C MET A 622 -18.07 -9.21 2.06
N TRP A 623 -18.65 -9.93 1.12
CA TRP A 623 -19.95 -10.57 1.29
C TRP A 623 -19.85 -12.09 1.29
N SER A 624 -19.90 -12.68 2.48
CA SER A 624 -19.91 -14.14 2.66
C SER A 624 -21.31 -14.73 2.44
N TRP A 625 -21.86 -14.52 1.25
CA TRP A 625 -23.21 -14.91 0.91
C TRP A 625 -23.41 -16.43 1.03
N SER A 626 -24.39 -16.86 1.83
CA SER A 626 -24.64 -18.27 2.13
C SER A 626 -24.87 -19.15 0.89
N ALA A 627 -25.37 -18.57 -0.21
CA ALA A 627 -25.60 -19.29 -1.45
C ALA A 627 -24.31 -19.59 -2.24
N THR A 628 -23.22 -18.84 -2.04
CA THR A 628 -22.01 -18.94 -2.89
C THR A 628 -20.74 -19.25 -2.12
N GLY A 629 -20.65 -18.91 -0.83
CA GLY A 629 -19.50 -19.29 -0.03
C GLY A 629 -19.18 -18.35 1.12
N THR A 630 -17.99 -18.55 1.67
CA THR A 630 -17.50 -17.75 2.80
C THR A 630 -16.19 -17.09 2.41
N VAL A 631 -16.13 -15.77 2.55
CA VAL A 631 -14.92 -14.97 2.32
C VAL A 631 -13.99 -15.11 3.52
N ARG A 632 -12.71 -15.41 3.27
CA ARG A 632 -11.73 -15.73 4.33
C ARG A 632 -10.41 -15.00 4.17
N ASN A 633 -9.82 -14.52 5.27
CA ASN A 633 -8.49 -13.91 5.27
C ASN A 633 -8.30 -12.90 4.11
N THR A 634 -9.32 -12.07 3.90
CA THR A 634 -9.33 -11.06 2.84
C THR A 634 -9.12 -9.69 3.45
N VAL A 635 -8.36 -8.83 2.75
CA VAL A 635 -7.94 -7.53 3.27
C VAL A 635 -8.26 -6.40 2.31
N PHE A 636 -8.88 -5.34 2.83
CA PHE A 636 -8.86 -4.02 2.20
C PHE A 636 -7.88 -3.13 2.98
N ALA A 637 -6.81 -2.67 2.34
CA ALA A 637 -5.75 -1.90 2.99
C ALA A 637 -5.39 -0.63 2.21
N PHE A 638 -5.12 0.48 2.90
CA PHE A 638 -4.75 1.74 2.23
C PHE A 638 -5.75 2.16 1.16
N VAL A 639 -7.05 2.09 1.48
CA VAL A 639 -8.12 2.51 0.56
C VAL A 639 -8.65 3.88 0.98
N SER A 640 -8.87 4.77 0.03
CA SER A 640 -9.61 6.02 0.24
C SER A 640 -10.97 5.91 -0.44
N ALA A 641 -12.03 5.71 0.36
CA ALA A 641 -13.40 5.60 -0.13
C ALA A 641 -14.25 6.80 0.35
N ALA A 642 -15.01 7.38 -0.58
CA ALA A 642 -15.72 8.63 -0.35
C ALA A 642 -17.09 8.63 -1.04
N LEU A 643 -18.06 9.32 -0.43
CA LEU A 643 -19.32 9.66 -1.09
C LEU A 643 -20.06 8.45 -1.71
N PRO A 644 -20.23 7.30 -1.02
CA PRO A 644 -21.25 6.35 -1.44
C PRO A 644 -22.61 7.06 -1.37
N ILE A 645 -23.33 7.08 -2.49
CA ILE A 645 -24.66 7.67 -2.56
C ILE A 645 -25.61 6.85 -1.69
N LEU A 646 -25.54 5.53 -1.80
CA LEU A 646 -26.27 4.58 -0.96
C LEU A 646 -25.27 3.69 -0.20
N ALA A 647 -25.65 3.24 0.99
CA ALA A 647 -24.90 2.28 1.80
C ALA A 647 -23.54 2.82 2.29
N ASN A 648 -22.52 1.97 2.37
CA ASN A 648 -21.38 2.20 3.25
C ASN A 648 -20.10 2.57 2.48
N THR A 649 -19.15 3.21 3.15
CA THR A 649 -17.79 3.26 2.57
C THR A 649 -17.09 1.90 2.64
N ALA A 650 -17.42 1.06 3.63
CA ALA A 650 -17.03 -0.33 3.65
C ALA A 650 -18.01 -1.22 4.44
N GLY A 651 -18.26 -2.44 3.96
CA GLY A 651 -19.09 -3.45 4.59
C GLY A 651 -18.38 -4.80 4.71
N ILE A 652 -18.44 -5.43 5.89
CA ILE A 652 -18.08 -6.84 6.08
C ILE A 652 -19.33 -7.59 6.52
N TYR A 653 -19.81 -8.47 5.64
CA TYR A 653 -20.99 -9.29 5.86
C TYR A 653 -20.58 -10.74 6.09
N GLY A 654 -20.48 -11.12 7.37
CA GLY A 654 -20.02 -12.43 7.79
C GLY A 654 -18.56 -12.76 7.42
N GLY A 655 -18.22 -14.05 7.42
CA GLY A 655 -16.91 -14.52 6.95
C GLY A 655 -15.91 -14.80 8.07
N THR A 656 -14.64 -15.03 7.71
CA THR A 656 -13.61 -15.43 8.69
C THR A 656 -12.30 -14.68 8.48
N ASP A 657 -11.76 -14.09 9.54
CA ASP A 657 -10.45 -13.40 9.54
C ASP A 657 -10.28 -12.28 8.51
N ASN A 658 -11.40 -11.64 8.15
CA ASN A 658 -11.45 -10.53 7.19
C ASN A 658 -11.10 -9.20 7.85
N ARG A 659 -10.40 -8.32 7.10
CA ARG A 659 -9.79 -7.12 7.68
C ARG A 659 -9.93 -5.88 6.79
N ILE A 660 -10.15 -4.75 7.43
CA ILE A 660 -10.01 -3.41 6.85
C ILE A 660 -8.91 -2.69 7.63
N GLU A 661 -7.91 -2.17 6.92
CA GLU A 661 -6.70 -1.63 7.55
C GLU A 661 -6.27 -0.31 6.88
N ASP A 662 -5.70 0.61 7.65
CA ASP A 662 -4.96 1.76 7.14
C ASP A 662 -5.74 2.61 6.13
N SER A 663 -7.05 2.80 6.32
CA SER A 663 -7.95 3.35 5.28
C SER A 663 -8.59 4.69 5.67
N LEU A 664 -9.08 5.41 4.67
CA LEU A 664 -9.79 6.68 4.81
C LEU A 664 -11.21 6.54 4.26
N PHE A 665 -12.19 6.93 5.06
CA PHE A 665 -13.61 6.79 4.80
C PHE A 665 -14.30 8.12 5.02
N THR A 666 -14.94 8.65 3.99
CA THR A 666 -15.48 10.00 4.04
C THR A 666 -16.86 10.14 3.44
N ASP A 667 -17.63 11.05 4.02
CA ASP A 667 -18.79 11.66 3.38
C ASP A 667 -19.91 10.70 2.92
N VAL A 668 -20.38 9.80 3.79
CA VAL A 668 -21.53 8.92 3.49
C VAL A 668 -22.82 9.72 3.30
N VAL A 669 -23.64 9.40 2.30
CA VAL A 669 -24.82 10.20 1.96
C VAL A 669 -26.12 9.61 2.51
N PHE A 670 -26.52 8.41 2.07
CA PHE A 670 -27.85 7.86 2.36
C PHE A 670 -27.80 6.36 2.73
N GLN A 671 -28.56 5.99 3.77
CA GLN A 671 -28.74 4.62 4.31
C GLN A 671 -27.47 3.78 4.52
N GLY A 672 -26.40 4.38 5.02
CA GLY A 672 -25.27 3.61 5.48
C GLY A 672 -24.34 4.32 6.45
N SER A 673 -23.22 3.66 6.69
CA SER A 673 -22.20 4.00 7.67
C SER A 673 -20.84 4.24 6.99
N GLY A 674 -19.85 4.65 7.77
CA GLY A 674 -18.47 4.54 7.30
C GLY A 674 -18.09 3.07 7.16
N VAL A 675 -18.12 2.34 8.28
CA VAL A 675 -17.86 0.90 8.27
C VAL A 675 -18.99 0.12 8.92
N THR A 676 -19.54 -0.83 8.18
CA THR A 676 -20.57 -1.77 8.63
C THR A 676 -19.97 -3.16 8.85
N VAL A 677 -20.24 -3.77 10.01
CA VAL A 677 -20.00 -5.19 10.29
C VAL A 677 -21.34 -5.84 10.58
N SER A 678 -21.78 -6.75 9.72
CA SER A 678 -23.16 -7.24 9.77
C SER A 678 -23.32 -8.73 9.51
N SER A 679 -24.33 -9.33 10.16
CA SER A 679 -24.84 -10.67 9.84
C SER A 679 -26.04 -10.65 8.89
N TRP A 680 -26.32 -9.51 8.25
CA TRP A 680 -27.42 -9.33 7.29
C TRP A 680 -27.08 -9.90 5.90
N HIS A 681 -27.98 -9.71 4.92
CA HIS A 681 -27.85 -10.16 3.52
C HIS A 681 -27.55 -11.66 3.37
N SER A 682 -28.20 -12.50 4.19
CA SER A 682 -28.02 -13.95 4.19
C SER A 682 -26.53 -14.36 4.32
N ALA A 683 -25.76 -13.63 5.11
CA ALA A 683 -24.34 -13.90 5.31
C ALA A 683 -24.11 -15.15 6.16
N ASN A 684 -23.07 -15.90 5.81
CA ASN A 684 -22.49 -16.93 6.66
C ASN A 684 -21.98 -16.31 7.97
N PRO A 685 -22.11 -16.97 9.14
CA PRO A 685 -21.70 -16.41 10.42
C PRO A 685 -20.22 -15.98 10.46
N PHE A 686 -19.93 -15.03 11.36
CA PHE A 686 -18.55 -14.62 11.63
C PHE A 686 -17.78 -15.73 12.36
N GLY A 687 -16.59 -16.03 11.84
CA GLY A 687 -15.58 -16.89 12.47
C GLY A 687 -14.26 -16.15 12.65
N GLY A 688 -13.39 -16.64 13.55
CA GLY A 688 -12.09 -16.02 13.79
C GLY A 688 -12.23 -14.58 14.30
N THR A 689 -11.39 -13.67 13.79
CA THR A 689 -11.40 -12.24 14.16
C THR A 689 -11.60 -11.33 12.95
N THR A 690 -12.73 -10.62 12.92
CA THR A 690 -12.96 -9.51 11.99
C THR A 690 -12.30 -8.25 12.54
N VAL A 691 -11.46 -7.59 11.74
CA VAL A 691 -10.66 -6.44 12.20
C VAL A 691 -10.95 -5.20 11.35
N VAL A 692 -11.18 -4.07 12.00
CA VAL A 692 -11.11 -2.74 11.38
C VAL A 692 -10.10 -1.94 12.17
N ARG A 693 -8.99 -1.55 11.54
CA ARG A 693 -7.91 -0.88 12.27
C ARG A 693 -7.19 0.24 11.54
N ARG A 694 -6.55 1.11 12.32
CA ARG A 694 -5.70 2.21 11.84
C ARG A 694 -6.38 3.03 10.75
N SER A 695 -7.66 3.33 10.90
CA SER A 695 -8.47 3.95 9.84
C SER A 695 -9.14 5.23 10.34
N THR A 696 -9.41 6.15 9.42
CA THR A 696 -10.07 7.43 9.73
C THR A 696 -11.42 7.49 9.03
N LEU A 697 -12.47 7.77 9.79
CA LEU A 697 -13.82 7.98 9.31
C LEU A 697 -14.19 9.44 9.55
N THR A 698 -14.49 10.18 8.49
CA THR A 698 -14.83 11.62 8.59
C THR A 698 -16.18 11.88 7.96
N ARG A 699 -17.10 12.51 8.71
CA ARG A 699 -18.45 12.84 8.20
C ARG A 699 -19.22 11.63 7.65
N THR A 700 -19.06 10.49 8.31
CA THR A 700 -19.78 9.26 7.97
C THR A 700 -20.97 9.02 8.91
N GLY A 701 -21.81 8.06 8.55
CA GLY A 701 -23.15 7.88 9.14
C GLY A 701 -24.20 8.70 8.39
N SER A 702 -25.44 8.23 8.41
CA SER A 702 -26.55 8.81 7.65
C SER A 702 -27.89 8.49 8.31
N HIS A 703 -28.97 9.11 7.85
CA HIS A 703 -30.33 8.77 8.24
C HIS A 703 -30.90 7.76 7.25
N SER A 704 -31.46 6.66 7.75
CA SER A 704 -32.24 5.72 6.95
C SER A 704 -33.68 6.22 6.86
N LEU A 705 -34.14 6.46 5.63
CA LEU A 705 -35.55 6.73 5.36
C LEU A 705 -36.41 5.47 5.41
N ASP A 706 -35.82 4.29 5.18
CA ASP A 706 -36.56 3.02 5.20
C ASP A 706 -37.00 2.65 6.62
N TRP A 707 -36.14 2.92 7.61
CA TRP A 707 -36.42 2.58 9.01
C TRP A 707 -36.72 3.81 9.89
N GLY A 708 -36.53 5.03 9.38
CA GLY A 708 -36.64 6.26 10.16
C GLY A 708 -35.62 6.31 11.31
N SER A 709 -34.44 5.71 11.11
CA SER A 709 -33.41 5.56 12.13
C SER A 709 -32.08 6.14 11.69
N ASP A 710 -31.33 6.63 12.66
CA ASP A 710 -29.99 7.17 12.44
C ASP A 710 -28.95 6.04 12.49
N ILE A 711 -28.04 6.02 11.51
CA ILE A 711 -26.95 5.07 11.38
C ILE A 711 -25.64 5.75 11.77
N GLY A 712 -24.88 5.09 12.66
CA GLY A 712 -23.60 5.59 13.14
C GLY A 712 -22.48 5.55 12.09
N ALA A 713 -21.37 6.23 12.38
CA ALA A 713 -20.15 6.14 11.57
C ALA A 713 -19.58 4.70 11.54
N LEU A 714 -19.62 4.00 12.67
CA LEU A 714 -19.46 2.57 12.77
C LEU A 714 -20.82 1.92 13.04
N TRP A 715 -21.14 0.87 12.31
CA TRP A 715 -22.41 0.15 12.47
C TRP A 715 -22.18 -1.35 12.62
N VAL A 716 -22.55 -1.90 13.77
CA VAL A 716 -22.61 -3.35 13.99
C VAL A 716 -24.06 -3.79 13.96
N TYR A 717 -24.46 -4.48 12.89
CA TYR A 717 -25.85 -4.84 12.63
C TYR A 717 -26.06 -6.35 12.70
N ALA A 718 -26.61 -6.82 13.81
CA ALA A 718 -26.79 -8.25 14.10
C ALA A 718 -28.20 -8.71 13.68
N GLU A 719 -28.38 -8.95 12.38
CA GLU A 719 -29.69 -9.24 11.77
C GLU A 719 -30.07 -10.72 11.80
N ALA A 720 -29.44 -11.54 10.96
CA ALA A 720 -29.84 -12.93 10.77
C ALA A 720 -29.31 -13.85 11.87
N ASN A 721 -28.09 -13.58 12.34
CA ASN A 721 -27.35 -14.42 13.28
C ASN A 721 -26.72 -13.60 14.40
N ASP A 722 -26.52 -14.23 15.56
CA ASP A 722 -25.64 -13.70 16.59
C ASP A 722 -24.23 -13.51 16.01
N ILE A 723 -23.61 -12.37 16.31
CA ILE A 723 -22.21 -12.10 16.01
C ILE A 723 -21.41 -12.63 17.19
N ALA A 724 -20.96 -13.88 17.07
CA ALA A 724 -20.17 -14.58 18.10
C ALA A 724 -18.65 -14.60 17.80
N GLY A 725 -18.26 -14.44 16.53
CA GLY A 725 -16.88 -14.22 16.14
C GLY A 725 -16.36 -12.89 16.69
N ALA A 726 -15.05 -12.79 16.93
CA ALA A 726 -14.47 -11.57 17.47
C ALA A 726 -14.58 -10.42 16.46
N VAL A 727 -14.99 -9.24 16.94
CA VAL A 727 -14.97 -8.00 16.16
C VAL A 727 -14.04 -7.03 16.86
N LEU A 728 -12.95 -6.64 16.22
CA LEU A 728 -11.94 -5.74 16.75
C LEU A 728 -11.94 -4.42 15.98
N PHE A 729 -12.23 -3.34 16.68
CA PHE A 729 -12.01 -1.96 16.23
C PHE A 729 -10.80 -1.39 16.95
N GLN A 730 -9.73 -1.08 16.20
CA GLN A 730 -8.45 -0.67 16.80
C GLN A 730 -7.83 0.56 16.13
N ASP A 731 -7.29 1.51 16.89
CA ASP A 731 -6.61 2.70 16.34
C ASP A 731 -7.48 3.47 15.33
N LEU A 732 -8.75 3.70 15.68
CA LEU A 732 -9.72 4.37 14.81
C LEU A 732 -9.94 5.82 15.21
N GLU A 733 -9.99 6.69 14.21
CA GLU A 733 -10.38 8.08 14.37
C GLU A 733 -11.70 8.32 13.66
N VAL A 734 -12.77 8.50 14.43
CA VAL A 734 -14.10 8.87 13.94
C VAL A 734 -14.31 10.35 14.23
N THR A 735 -14.38 11.15 13.18
CA THR A 735 -14.51 12.61 13.30
C THR A 735 -15.75 13.12 12.58
N ASP A 736 -16.44 14.05 13.23
CA ASP A 736 -17.55 14.81 12.62
C ASP A 736 -18.68 13.91 12.07
N SER A 737 -19.02 12.79 12.71
CA SER A 737 -20.04 11.86 12.22
C SER A 737 -21.42 12.52 12.15
N SER A 738 -22.23 12.16 11.14
CA SER A 738 -23.54 12.81 10.92
C SER A 738 -24.52 12.56 12.06
N TYR A 739 -24.41 11.39 12.68
CA TYR A 739 -25.26 10.95 13.78
C TYR A 739 -24.40 10.34 14.89
N GLN A 740 -24.56 9.05 15.18
CA GLN A 740 -23.80 8.39 16.22
C GLN A 740 -22.35 8.14 15.79
N GLY A 741 -21.44 8.00 16.75
CA GLY A 741 -20.11 7.45 16.50
C GLY A 741 -20.18 5.95 16.21
N LEU A 742 -20.73 5.18 17.16
CA LEU A 742 -20.98 3.74 17.04
C LEU A 742 -22.45 3.43 17.26
N LEU A 743 -23.03 2.60 16.39
CA LEU A 743 -24.33 1.99 16.56
C LEU A 743 -24.21 0.46 16.60
N LEU A 744 -24.70 -0.17 17.67
CA LEU A 744 -25.03 -1.58 17.73
C LEU A 744 -26.54 -1.72 17.61
N SER A 745 -27.06 -2.45 16.62
CA SER A 745 -28.50 -2.55 16.45
C SER A 745 -28.99 -3.90 15.93
N TRP A 746 -30.32 -4.05 16.06
CA TRP A 746 -31.14 -5.24 15.80
C TRP A 746 -31.22 -6.27 16.93
N GLN A 747 -31.85 -7.41 16.63
CA GLN A 747 -32.42 -8.35 17.59
C GLN A 747 -31.44 -9.45 18.05
N LYS A 748 -30.35 -9.68 17.32
CA LYS A 748 -29.38 -10.74 17.66
C LYS A 748 -28.26 -10.23 18.54
N ARG A 749 -27.55 -11.14 19.22
CA ARG A 749 -26.51 -10.76 20.18
C ARG A 749 -25.20 -10.41 19.49
N VAL A 750 -24.45 -9.48 20.08
CA VAL A 750 -23.05 -9.20 19.72
C VAL A 750 -22.15 -9.60 20.89
N ASN A 751 -21.51 -10.75 20.80
CA ASN A 751 -20.67 -11.28 21.86
C ASN A 751 -19.22 -11.26 21.35
N ASN A 752 -18.32 -10.54 22.01
CA ASN A 752 -16.89 -10.37 21.65
C ASN A 752 -16.57 -9.17 20.74
N LEU A 753 -17.17 -8.02 21.04
CA LEU A 753 -16.75 -6.73 20.49
C LEU A 753 -15.56 -6.17 21.30
N THR A 754 -14.50 -5.73 20.63
CA THR A 754 -13.39 -5.01 21.25
C THR A 754 -13.20 -3.66 20.59
N LEU A 755 -13.14 -2.60 21.40
CA LEU A 755 -12.66 -1.29 21.00
C LEU A 755 -11.35 -1.00 21.75
N ASP A 756 -10.29 -0.70 21.00
CA ASP A 756 -8.97 -0.38 21.54
C ASP A 756 -8.40 0.85 20.81
N HIS A 757 -8.11 1.93 21.53
CA HIS A 757 -7.64 3.19 20.93
C HIS A 757 -8.60 3.74 19.85
N VAL A 758 -9.87 3.90 20.20
CA VAL A 758 -10.91 4.45 19.31
C VAL A 758 -11.35 5.82 19.79
N ALA A 759 -11.22 6.84 18.94
CA ALA A 759 -11.65 8.19 19.23
C ALA A 759 -12.90 8.55 18.43
N PHE A 760 -13.97 8.97 19.13
CA PHE A 760 -15.16 9.59 18.56
C PHE A 760 -15.14 11.09 18.90
N ALA A 761 -14.98 11.94 17.90
CA ALA A 761 -14.80 13.37 18.08
C ALA A 761 -15.71 14.19 17.17
N GLY A 762 -16.74 14.82 17.72
CA GLY A 762 -17.72 15.57 16.94
C GLY A 762 -18.88 14.71 16.43
N THR A 763 -19.55 13.94 17.29
CA THR A 763 -20.70 13.13 16.85
C THR A 763 -21.96 13.98 16.78
N GLY A 764 -22.73 13.87 15.70
CA GLY A 764 -23.95 14.66 15.49
C GLY A 764 -25.06 14.39 16.51
N THR A 765 -25.24 13.14 16.93
CA THR A 765 -26.23 12.76 17.96
C THR A 765 -25.58 12.09 19.17
N LEU A 766 -25.25 10.80 19.11
CA LEU A 766 -24.71 10.07 20.26
C LEU A 766 -23.23 9.71 20.08
N GLY A 767 -22.49 9.56 21.17
CA GLY A 767 -21.15 8.97 21.09
C GLY A 767 -21.23 7.50 20.65
N MET A 768 -21.87 6.69 21.49
CA MET A 768 -22.14 5.27 21.22
C MET A 768 -23.56 4.88 21.62
N GLU A 769 -24.22 4.07 20.80
CA GLU A 769 -25.57 3.58 21.03
C GLU A 769 -25.64 2.06 20.92
N PHE A 770 -26.19 1.41 21.95
CA PHE A 770 -26.32 -0.04 22.07
C PHE A 770 -27.79 -0.46 22.14
N ASN A 771 -28.34 -0.81 20.98
CA ASN A 771 -29.70 -1.33 20.78
C ASN A 771 -29.74 -2.86 20.60
N SER A 772 -28.61 -3.53 20.83
CA SER A 772 -28.47 -4.98 20.80
C SER A 772 -27.83 -5.47 22.11
N PRO A 773 -28.29 -6.59 22.71
CA PRO A 773 -27.64 -7.18 23.88
C PRO A 773 -26.30 -7.83 23.49
N GLY A 774 -25.42 -8.05 24.47
CA GLY A 774 -24.11 -8.61 24.20
C GLY A 774 -23.05 -8.28 25.22
N THR A 775 -21.78 -8.43 24.83
CA THR A 775 -20.63 -8.11 25.66
C THR A 775 -19.46 -7.61 24.81
N GLY A 776 -18.72 -6.65 25.36
CA GLY A 776 -17.50 -6.15 24.73
C GLY A 776 -16.51 -5.50 25.68
N SER A 777 -15.27 -5.33 25.23
CA SER A 777 -14.15 -4.76 25.98
C SER A 777 -13.71 -3.44 25.36
N PHE A 778 -13.52 -2.41 26.18
CA PHE A 778 -13.27 -1.05 25.74
C PHE A 778 -12.03 -0.52 26.46
N SER A 779 -10.95 -0.21 25.72
CA SER A 779 -9.74 0.41 26.27
C SER A 779 -9.32 1.59 25.41
N TYR A 780 -8.86 2.67 26.05
CA TYR A 780 -8.43 3.89 25.37
C TYR A 780 -9.48 4.47 24.41
N VAL A 781 -10.78 4.27 24.72
CA VAL A 781 -11.88 4.84 23.94
C VAL A 781 -12.16 6.25 24.43
N THR A 782 -12.19 7.21 23.52
CA THR A 782 -12.46 8.62 23.85
C THR A 782 -13.70 9.11 23.11
N VAL A 783 -14.65 9.70 23.83
CA VAL A 783 -15.82 10.39 23.25
C VAL A 783 -15.73 11.87 23.59
N SER A 784 -15.77 12.74 22.58
CA SER A 784 -15.68 14.19 22.76
C SER A 784 -16.55 14.94 21.77
N ARG A 785 -17.01 16.14 22.16
CA ARG A 785 -17.80 17.05 21.31
C ARG A 785 -19.05 16.37 20.70
N THR A 786 -19.82 15.66 21.52
CA THR A 786 -21.06 15.00 21.09
C THR A 786 -22.26 15.97 21.11
N GLY A 787 -23.13 15.88 20.11
CA GLY A 787 -24.37 16.65 20.01
C GLY A 787 -25.49 16.20 20.96
N GLY A 788 -25.30 15.05 21.61
CA GLY A 788 -26.23 14.42 22.55
C GLY A 788 -25.48 13.53 23.56
N ALA A 789 -26.12 12.50 24.12
CA ALA A 789 -25.50 11.66 25.13
C ALA A 789 -24.26 10.90 24.60
N ALA A 790 -23.22 10.82 25.41
CA ALA A 790 -21.99 10.12 25.02
C ALA A 790 -22.18 8.59 24.92
N LEU A 791 -23.12 8.04 25.69
CA LEU A 791 -23.47 6.63 25.69
C LEU A 791 -24.98 6.45 25.91
N ALA A 792 -25.62 5.65 25.05
CA ALA A 792 -26.96 5.11 25.26
C ALA A 792 -26.90 3.59 25.24
N ASN A 793 -27.30 2.92 26.33
CA ASN A 793 -27.28 1.47 26.45
C ASN A 793 -28.69 0.92 26.67
N ASN A 794 -29.44 0.83 25.58
CA ASN A 794 -30.88 0.57 25.60
C ASN A 794 -31.20 -0.92 25.72
N ALA A 795 -30.25 -1.79 25.36
CA ALA A 795 -30.43 -3.24 25.32
C ALA A 795 -29.66 -4.01 26.40
N GLY A 796 -29.08 -3.31 27.39
CA GLY A 796 -28.34 -3.95 28.48
C GLY A 796 -27.06 -4.64 28.02
N PHE A 797 -26.35 -4.06 27.04
CA PHE A 797 -25.05 -4.54 26.57
C PHE A 797 -24.01 -4.44 27.69
N THR A 798 -23.27 -5.51 27.97
CA THR A 798 -22.24 -5.52 29.00
C THR A 798 -20.95 -4.87 28.49
N ILE A 799 -20.62 -3.69 29.03
CA ILE A 799 -19.41 -2.93 28.67
C ILE A 799 -18.32 -3.20 29.72
N ASN A 800 -17.30 -3.98 29.34
CA ASN A 800 -16.13 -4.23 30.18
C ASN A 800 -15.11 -3.09 29.96
N ARG A 801 -15.05 -2.16 30.90
CA ARG A 801 -14.16 -0.99 30.83
C ARG A 801 -12.72 -1.38 31.22
N GLY A 802 -11.82 -1.35 30.25
CA GLY A 802 -10.36 -1.37 30.44
C GLY A 802 -9.78 0.02 30.74
N PRO A 803 -8.45 0.19 30.69
CA PRO A 803 -7.78 1.46 31.00
C PRO A 803 -8.05 2.53 29.94
N GLY A 804 -7.81 3.80 30.30
CA GLY A 804 -7.69 4.90 29.34
C GLY A 804 -8.98 5.42 28.69
N ASN A 805 -10.15 4.89 29.07
CA ASN A 805 -11.43 5.38 28.54
C ASN A 805 -11.77 6.78 29.08
N SER A 806 -12.34 7.65 28.24
CA SER A 806 -12.80 8.97 28.65
C SER A 806 -14.03 9.45 27.89
N GLY A 807 -14.88 10.24 28.57
CA GLY A 807 -16.03 10.91 27.95
C GLY A 807 -17.36 10.14 27.94
N PHE A 808 -17.46 8.93 28.51
CA PHE A 808 -18.71 8.13 28.56
C PHE A 808 -18.78 7.15 29.75
#